data_AF-A0AAN4ZDB7-F1
#
_entry.id   AF-A0AAN4ZDB7-F1
#
_cell.length_a   1.000
_cell.length_b   1.000
_cell.length_c   1.000
_cell.angle_alpha   90.00
_cell.angle_beta   90.00
_cell.angle_gamma   90.00
#
_symmetry.space_group_name_H-M   'P 1'
#
loop_
_entity.id
_entity.type
_entity.pdbx_description
1 polymer ?
#
loop_
_entity_poly.entity_id
_entity_poly.type
_entity_poly.pdbx_seq_one_letter_code
_entity_poly.pdbx_strand_id
1 'polypeptide(L)'
;RFGRCLSLPRTLPACTTPHGKGRQQMNTATSFLDLGPIYGNSHEELNKRRGRDGFFLSSHRGSSSPHSDPVATLFRASHNRVSRQLAKVNAHWSSTQLFEESRRINIAQYQHIVYNELLPLILGKETWSKFGLAPLSSGHSNAYSLEENPSTLNEFAVVAKQLSRLLSSLRQGDHSEHADTPHFARADEIPAPPGPEPSPPSARMLLTPSTSASRAPSFLEGERFRDHEVTRNIQGMLSPDGSISVTSPMPDHSPPHYGRVDPGVEEILRSRDHGIASYNAIRKACGLPEIAKFSAFSSLLEKYDLSQLADLYRSIDDVELLAVSGRENPLRGAMLGETLSCIVARQFEQAKFGDRHFYEFDLGGGGFSDEQLEHIRRSSLSRLICDVAGIHSIQPKLLREKDHFDNSPVPCNSTAIGESIDYGLFKNEDVTREGFGVDEELLEKAIDHGKRVHRERRETTKQSISRNQGNYTHGDPLSMYSGIMRPKREAMEMSEVSCVLLEATKYLVEERSSLLPETSTASLCSELLPQVDVSRFAGNWSFLFAEGDSQEACLPQKLPCDPTTPYRSFDGWCNNLRRPQYGNAFGPLQHLLQPAYDDGVDAPRSRSKSGRPLPSPRLVSNEIHFDVPEEHERYSHMLQQFGQFIDHEMTHAPTSRGPANEVLNCSRCDSHSSISPECLPVAVPLNDPFFPPYVGEEKKCLPLTRSLPGQLSLGTRNQINQITSFIDASVVYGSTLCEAKALRLFREGKMNFSRLGEFNHETLPQSSSPEECESFPAAPCFLAGDARNSLHPLLIVLHTAFLREHNRIATRLGSLNSHWDDERLFQETRRIISAMLAHINYNEYLPKVLGLSVMTKYDLIPKSTGFFKGYDPTCDASISQPFATAAYRFGHSLIRRYLHRLSPVYHNQSAPVDLARTFNGVASIYDGEGGSTDSLLMGMIGSRSMAMDSFASSAVRNFLFSRNGLARSGMDLITINILRAREHGVQPYNDFRLGRARTFHDLSNEMNSRTIENLQRIYEDVDDVDLFTGIISERAPPGALIGPTGLCLVAEQFSRTKKCDRFFYENEAQAGSFTADQLSEIRKVSLSSLFCSTSHILKRIQPDSFSLPDDLTNAPVPCDSLPHLDLTPWIEKPSCSIYGVSVAAGSTISPSPCQTCTCTTGGPRCQSATVRNCDVLADRYSAREIRE
;
A
#
# COMPACT_ATOMS: atom_id res chain seq x y z
N ARG A 1 -21.62 -3.73 56.84
CA ARG A 1 -22.79 -4.16 56.03
C ARG A 1 -22.28 -4.30 54.60
N PHE A 2 -22.22 -5.51 54.04
CA PHE A 2 -21.60 -5.73 52.73
C PHE A 2 -22.57 -5.34 51.60
N GLY A 3 -22.22 -4.33 50.82
CA GLY A 3 -22.86 -4.06 49.54
C GLY A 3 -22.48 -5.16 48.53
N ARG A 4 -23.35 -5.45 47.56
CA ARG A 4 -23.03 -6.38 46.47
C ARG A 4 -21.98 -5.74 45.57
N CYS A 5 -20.91 -6.47 45.24
CA CYS A 5 -19.96 -6.03 44.22
C CYS A 5 -20.67 -5.96 42.86
N LEU A 6 -20.67 -4.79 42.23
CA LEU A 6 -21.15 -4.60 40.87
C LEU A 6 -20.03 -4.90 39.89
N SER A 7 -20.17 -5.96 39.09
CA SER A 7 -19.21 -6.31 38.04
C SER A 7 -19.46 -5.44 36.80
N LEU A 8 -18.77 -4.30 36.70
CA LEU A 8 -18.69 -3.56 35.45
C LEU A 8 -17.82 -4.35 34.44
N PRO A 9 -18.31 -4.63 33.21
CA PRO A 9 -17.48 -5.22 32.18
C PRO A 9 -16.38 -4.24 31.77
N ARG A 10 -15.16 -4.75 31.68
CA ARG A 10 -14.02 -4.03 31.12
C ARG A 10 -14.29 -3.66 29.65
N THR A 11 -13.79 -2.52 29.19
CA THR A 11 -13.95 -2.07 27.79
C THR A 11 -13.20 -2.98 26.80
N LEU A 12 -13.61 -3.01 25.53
CA LEU A 12 -12.95 -3.87 24.54
C LEU A 12 -11.51 -3.39 24.27
N PRO A 13 -10.48 -4.22 24.53
CA PRO A 13 -9.11 -3.87 24.19
C PRO A 13 -8.95 -3.83 22.66
N ALA A 14 -8.10 -2.93 22.18
CA ALA A 14 -7.61 -3.04 20.80
C ALA A 14 -6.78 -4.32 20.66
N CYS A 15 -7.01 -5.11 19.60
CA CYS A 15 -6.42 -6.45 19.42
C CYS A 15 -4.90 -6.46 19.11
N THR A 16 -4.22 -5.33 19.24
CA THR A 16 -2.85 -5.10 18.76
C THR A 16 -2.00 -4.33 19.78
N THR A 17 -1.57 -5.00 20.85
CA THR A 17 -0.52 -4.48 21.75
C THR A 17 0.49 -5.58 22.07
N PRO A 18 1.76 -5.46 21.67
CA PRO A 18 2.82 -6.38 22.11
C PRO A 18 2.99 -6.35 23.63
N HIS A 19 3.46 -7.46 24.21
CA HIS A 19 3.69 -7.58 25.65
C HIS A 19 4.61 -6.45 26.17
N GLY A 20 4.14 -5.70 27.17
CA GLY A 20 4.94 -4.71 27.91
C GLY A 20 4.54 -3.24 27.75
N LYS A 21 3.61 -2.90 26.84
CA LYS A 21 2.99 -1.56 26.79
C LYS A 21 1.50 -1.63 27.18
N GLY A 22 0.99 -0.51 27.70
CA GLY A 22 -0.34 -0.44 28.31
C GLY A 22 -1.48 -0.80 27.37
N ARG A 23 -2.55 -1.35 27.95
CA ARG A 23 -3.76 -1.78 27.22
C ARG A 23 -4.45 -0.60 26.54
N GLN A 24 -4.43 -0.60 25.22
CA GLN A 24 -5.15 0.39 24.41
C GLN A 24 -6.63 0.00 24.23
N GLN A 25 -7.48 0.99 24.04
CA GLN A 25 -8.94 0.88 24.02
C GLN A 25 -9.46 1.13 22.60
N MET A 26 -10.49 0.39 22.18
CA MET A 26 -11.06 0.53 20.84
C MET A 26 -12.06 1.69 20.76
N ASN A 27 -11.84 2.65 19.84
CA ASN A 27 -12.90 3.57 19.42
C ASN A 27 -13.76 2.89 18.34
N THR A 28 -15.08 2.90 18.51
CA THR A 28 -16.06 2.35 17.55
C THR A 28 -16.78 3.44 16.74
N ALA A 29 -16.38 4.70 16.92
CA ALA A 29 -16.70 5.82 16.06
C ALA A 29 -15.47 6.23 15.25
N THR A 30 -15.69 7.01 14.19
CA THR A 30 -14.63 7.85 13.62
C THR A 30 -14.18 8.90 14.65
N SER A 31 -13.00 9.47 14.47
CA SER A 31 -12.48 10.57 15.30
C SER A 31 -12.62 11.95 14.64
N PHE A 32 -13.19 11.98 13.43
CA PHE A 32 -13.46 13.18 12.64
C PHE A 32 -14.87 13.73 12.88
N LEU A 33 -15.11 14.99 12.53
CA LEU A 33 -16.45 15.60 12.55
C LEU A 33 -17.18 15.33 11.22
N ASP A 34 -17.57 14.07 11.01
CA ASP A 34 -18.09 13.54 9.72
C ASP A 34 -19.61 13.28 9.71
N LEU A 35 -20.33 13.68 10.77
CA LEU A 35 -21.75 13.39 10.98
C LEU A 35 -22.10 11.87 11.00
N GLY A 36 -21.18 11.00 11.43
CA GLY A 36 -21.37 9.58 11.67
C GLY A 36 -22.66 9.18 12.43
N PRO A 37 -23.18 9.96 13.41
CA PRO A 37 -24.49 9.69 14.01
C PRO A 37 -25.66 9.58 13.01
N ILE A 38 -25.63 10.33 11.90
CA ILE A 38 -26.63 10.22 10.82
C ILE A 38 -26.16 9.38 9.62
N TYR A 39 -24.88 9.41 9.25
CA TYR A 39 -24.36 8.68 8.09
C TYR A 39 -23.92 7.24 8.38
N GLY A 40 -23.58 6.92 9.63
CA GLY A 40 -23.05 5.62 10.04
C GLY A 40 -21.54 5.51 9.89
N ASN A 41 -20.95 4.58 10.64
CA ASN A 41 -19.50 4.44 10.75
C ASN A 41 -18.92 3.39 9.77
N SER A 42 -19.75 2.86 8.87
CA SER A 42 -19.37 1.88 7.84
C SER A 42 -20.20 2.07 6.57
N HIS A 43 -19.68 1.60 5.43
CA HIS A 43 -20.41 1.66 4.16
C HIS A 43 -21.72 0.84 4.19
N GLU A 44 -21.76 -0.24 4.97
CA GLU A 44 -22.97 -1.04 5.17
C GLU A 44 -24.03 -0.26 5.97
N GLU A 45 -23.64 0.47 7.02
CA GLU A 45 -24.55 1.37 7.74
C GLU A 45 -25.06 2.51 6.85
N LEU A 46 -24.17 3.15 6.09
CA LEU A 46 -24.51 4.24 5.16
C LEU A 46 -25.60 3.82 4.18
N ASN A 47 -25.42 2.65 3.56
CA ASN A 47 -26.41 2.11 2.61
C ASN A 47 -27.71 1.66 3.29
N LYS A 48 -27.68 1.18 4.54
CA LYS A 48 -28.90 0.91 5.34
C LYS A 48 -29.67 2.19 5.71
N ARG A 49 -28.98 3.33 5.82
CA ARG A 49 -29.54 4.64 6.21
C ARG A 49 -30.12 5.40 5.00
N ARG A 50 -29.56 5.24 3.80
CA ARG A 50 -30.09 5.80 2.53
C ARG A 50 -31.54 5.34 2.28
N GLY A 51 -32.36 6.23 1.75
CA GLY A 51 -33.75 5.96 1.35
C GLY A 51 -33.84 5.24 0.01
N ARG A 52 -35.04 4.76 -0.33
CA ARG A 52 -35.31 4.06 -1.61
C ARG A 52 -34.99 4.91 -2.85
N ASP A 53 -35.03 6.22 -2.67
CA ASP A 53 -34.80 7.24 -3.69
C ASP A 53 -33.28 7.51 -3.90
N GLY A 54 -32.40 6.91 -3.09
CA GLY A 54 -30.94 6.94 -3.22
C GLY A 54 -30.26 8.19 -2.64
N PHE A 55 -30.86 9.38 -2.76
CA PHE A 55 -30.26 10.67 -2.36
C PHE A 55 -30.82 11.32 -1.09
N PHE A 56 -31.73 10.63 -0.39
CA PHE A 56 -32.25 11.05 0.92
C PHE A 56 -31.80 10.10 2.03
N LEU A 57 -31.68 10.61 3.25
CA LEU A 57 -31.57 9.80 4.47
C LEU A 57 -32.97 9.41 4.97
N SER A 58 -33.13 8.14 5.33
CA SER A 58 -34.40 7.55 5.77
C SER A 58 -34.57 7.55 7.30
N SER A 59 -35.82 7.66 7.76
CA SER A 59 -36.23 7.39 9.14
C SER A 59 -36.57 5.91 9.31
N HIS A 60 -35.55 5.08 9.53
CA HIS A 60 -35.74 3.62 9.64
C HIS A 60 -36.48 3.24 10.94
N ARG A 61 -37.67 2.64 10.83
CA ARG A 61 -38.48 2.16 11.97
C ARG A 61 -37.95 0.89 12.63
N GLY A 62 -36.63 0.65 12.59
CA GLY A 62 -36.02 -0.65 12.90
C GLY A 62 -34.89 -0.65 13.94
N SER A 63 -34.30 0.51 14.27
CA SER A 63 -33.28 0.58 15.33
C SER A 63 -33.93 0.84 16.69
N SER A 64 -33.72 -0.08 17.63
CA SER A 64 -34.14 0.06 19.03
C SER A 64 -33.20 0.97 19.82
N SER A 65 -33.01 2.21 19.36
CA SER A 65 -32.36 3.28 20.12
C SER A 65 -33.43 4.07 20.88
N PRO A 66 -33.36 4.18 22.22
CA PRO A 66 -34.26 5.06 22.97
C PRO A 66 -34.01 6.52 22.57
N HIS A 67 -35.11 7.25 22.31
CA HIS A 67 -35.17 8.68 21.99
C HIS A 67 -34.52 9.08 20.64
N SER A 68 -35.28 9.80 19.82
CA SER A 68 -34.77 10.43 18.60
C SER A 68 -33.94 11.65 18.97
N ASP A 69 -32.61 11.56 18.84
CA ASP A 69 -31.72 12.73 18.99
C ASP A 69 -32.22 13.88 18.08
N PRO A 70 -32.60 15.04 18.66
CA PRO A 70 -33.07 16.18 17.90
C PRO A 70 -32.00 16.80 17.01
N VAL A 71 -30.71 16.74 17.39
CA VAL A 71 -29.59 17.29 16.61
C VAL A 71 -29.28 16.39 15.41
N ALA A 72 -29.18 15.07 15.60
CA ALA A 72 -29.16 14.14 14.46
C ALA A 72 -30.41 14.27 13.57
N THR A 73 -31.58 14.57 14.14
CA THR A 73 -32.79 14.83 13.35
C THR A 73 -32.70 16.12 12.55
N LEU A 74 -32.10 17.18 13.11
CA LEU A 74 -31.83 18.45 12.46
C LEU A 74 -30.85 18.30 11.28
N PHE A 75 -29.69 17.66 11.49
CA PHE A 75 -28.71 17.46 10.41
C PHE A 75 -29.17 16.46 9.35
N ARG A 76 -30.04 15.50 9.69
CA ARG A 76 -30.73 14.65 8.70
C ARG A 76 -31.74 15.44 7.86
N ALA A 77 -32.47 16.37 8.46
CA ALA A 77 -33.38 17.27 7.76
C ALA A 77 -32.62 18.27 6.88
N SER A 78 -31.48 18.78 7.35
CA SER A 78 -30.54 19.62 6.59
C SER A 78 -30.06 18.89 5.34
N HIS A 79 -29.46 17.71 5.46
CA HIS A 79 -29.04 16.90 4.32
C HIS A 79 -30.16 16.72 3.29
N ASN A 80 -31.35 16.28 3.73
CA ASN A 80 -32.48 16.11 2.81
C ASN A 80 -32.93 17.44 2.17
N ARG A 81 -32.80 18.58 2.84
CA ARG A 81 -33.03 19.90 2.23
C ARG A 81 -31.94 20.24 1.21
N VAL A 82 -30.66 20.03 1.51
CA VAL A 82 -29.55 20.26 0.57
C VAL A 82 -29.78 19.42 -0.69
N SER A 83 -30.11 18.13 -0.57
CA SER A 83 -30.42 17.28 -1.75
C SER A 83 -31.59 17.82 -2.57
N ARG A 84 -32.67 18.32 -1.93
CA ARG A 84 -33.81 18.95 -2.62
C ARG A 84 -33.44 20.25 -3.36
N GLN A 85 -32.43 21.00 -2.90
CA GLN A 85 -32.04 22.26 -3.54
C GLN A 85 -31.01 22.01 -4.64
N LEU A 86 -30.02 21.16 -4.40
CA LEU A 86 -29.08 20.71 -5.43
C LEU A 86 -29.81 20.05 -6.60
N ALA A 87 -30.82 19.22 -6.35
CA ALA A 87 -31.63 18.60 -7.42
C ALA A 87 -32.44 19.60 -8.28
N LYS A 88 -32.60 20.86 -7.85
CA LYS A 88 -33.25 21.91 -8.65
C LYS A 88 -32.27 22.66 -9.55
N VAL A 89 -31.05 22.89 -9.08
CA VAL A 89 -30.00 23.58 -9.86
C VAL A 89 -29.26 22.61 -10.78
N ASN A 90 -29.04 21.37 -10.32
CA ASN A 90 -28.35 20.29 -11.00
C ASN A 90 -29.33 19.15 -11.31
N ALA A 91 -30.37 19.44 -12.11
CA ALA A 91 -31.38 18.45 -12.49
C ALA A 91 -30.83 17.25 -13.32
N HIS A 92 -29.55 17.27 -13.68
CA HIS A 92 -28.82 16.21 -14.38
C HIS A 92 -28.05 15.26 -13.44
N TRP A 93 -27.88 15.59 -12.15
CA TRP A 93 -27.06 14.79 -11.23
C TRP A 93 -27.70 13.45 -10.83
N SER A 94 -26.84 12.44 -10.66
CA SER A 94 -27.23 11.12 -10.18
C SER A 94 -27.65 11.14 -8.70
N SER A 95 -28.38 10.10 -8.27
CA SER A 95 -28.78 9.92 -6.86
C SER A 95 -27.60 9.62 -5.92
N THR A 96 -26.38 9.41 -6.45
CA THR A 96 -25.15 9.31 -5.66
C THR A 96 -24.39 10.62 -5.62
N GLN A 97 -24.34 11.38 -6.73
CA GLN A 97 -23.81 12.76 -6.74
C GLN A 97 -24.59 13.67 -5.78
N LEU A 98 -25.92 13.68 -5.90
CA LEU A 98 -26.81 14.40 -4.99
C LEU A 98 -26.66 13.94 -3.54
N PHE A 99 -26.28 12.69 -3.28
CA PHE A 99 -26.06 12.20 -1.92
C PHE A 99 -24.72 12.64 -1.35
N GLU A 100 -23.60 12.38 -2.03
CA GLU A 100 -22.27 12.67 -1.48
C GLU A 100 -21.98 14.17 -1.43
N GLU A 101 -22.43 14.99 -2.39
CA GLU A 101 -22.29 16.45 -2.27
C GLU A 101 -23.23 17.04 -1.19
N SER A 102 -24.46 16.52 -1.05
CA SER A 102 -25.32 16.91 0.09
C SER A 102 -24.80 16.41 1.44
N ARG A 103 -23.91 15.42 1.45
CA ARG A 103 -23.20 14.95 2.64
C ARG A 103 -21.99 15.84 2.92
N ARG A 104 -21.17 16.13 1.90
CA ARG A 104 -20.01 17.02 1.94
C ARG A 104 -20.37 18.42 2.43
N ILE A 105 -21.39 19.06 1.84
CA ILE A 105 -21.89 20.38 2.29
C ILE A 105 -22.39 20.31 3.74
N ASN A 106 -23.23 19.32 4.08
CA ASN A 106 -23.82 19.21 5.42
C ASN A 106 -22.75 18.93 6.51
N ILE A 107 -21.70 18.18 6.18
CA ILE A 107 -20.49 18.01 7.02
C ILE A 107 -19.74 19.34 7.15
N ALA A 108 -19.51 20.08 6.07
CA ALA A 108 -18.85 21.39 6.13
C ALA A 108 -19.62 22.40 7.01
N GLN A 109 -20.95 22.43 6.91
CA GLN A 109 -21.80 23.24 7.80
C GLN A 109 -21.68 22.80 9.27
N TYR A 110 -21.65 21.49 9.55
CA TYR A 110 -21.46 20.95 10.90
C TYR A 110 -20.07 21.31 11.47
N GLN A 111 -19.02 21.12 10.68
CA GLN A 111 -17.65 21.52 11.03
C GLN A 111 -17.60 23.03 11.33
N HIS A 112 -18.10 23.88 10.44
CA HIS A 112 -18.15 25.32 10.68
C HIS A 112 -18.89 25.69 11.98
N ILE A 113 -20.11 25.16 12.19
CA ILE A 113 -20.90 25.44 13.41
C ILE A 113 -20.15 25.00 14.68
N VAL A 114 -19.50 23.83 14.68
CA VAL A 114 -18.73 23.36 15.85
C VAL A 114 -17.52 24.25 16.12
N TYR A 115 -16.70 24.55 15.11
CA TYR A 115 -15.48 25.34 15.30
C TYR A 115 -15.76 26.85 15.50
N ASN A 116 -16.87 27.39 14.98
CA ASN A 116 -17.22 28.82 15.09
C ASN A 116 -18.15 29.17 16.27
N GLU A 117 -19.15 28.32 16.57
CA GLU A 117 -20.15 28.63 17.61
C GLU A 117 -19.89 27.88 18.92
N LEU A 118 -19.57 26.58 18.86
CA LEU A 118 -19.51 25.73 20.05
C LEU A 118 -18.16 25.84 20.79
N LEU A 119 -17.05 25.61 20.09
CA LEU A 119 -15.71 25.61 20.70
C LEU A 119 -15.32 26.93 21.40
N PRO A 120 -15.56 28.15 20.87
CA PRO A 120 -15.18 29.37 21.57
C PRO A 120 -16.05 29.69 22.80
N LEU A 121 -17.21 29.03 22.99
CA LEU A 121 -17.98 29.08 24.23
C LEU A 121 -17.44 28.06 25.26
N ILE A 122 -17.09 26.85 24.81
CA ILE A 122 -16.58 25.79 25.69
C ILE A 122 -15.17 26.15 26.21
N LEU A 123 -14.26 26.53 25.32
CA LEU A 123 -12.83 26.73 25.59
C LEU A 123 -12.45 28.18 25.95
N GLY A 124 -13.34 29.13 25.65
CA GLY A 124 -13.03 30.56 25.62
C GLY A 124 -12.19 30.95 24.41
N LYS A 125 -12.31 32.21 23.97
CA LYS A 125 -11.65 32.72 22.76
C LYS A 125 -10.12 32.62 22.78
N GLU A 126 -9.50 32.77 23.95
CA GLU A 126 -8.04 32.72 24.10
C GLU A 126 -7.49 31.32 23.78
N THR A 127 -8.02 30.28 24.44
CA THR A 127 -7.68 28.88 24.16
C THR A 127 -8.01 28.51 22.70
N TRP A 128 -9.20 28.87 22.23
CA TRP A 128 -9.66 28.60 20.87
C TRP A 128 -8.72 29.20 19.80
N SER A 129 -8.21 30.41 20.01
CA SER A 129 -7.21 31.02 19.13
C SER A 129 -5.81 30.42 19.30
N LYS A 130 -5.42 30.05 20.53
CA LYS A 130 -4.09 29.48 20.85
C LYS A 130 -3.82 28.15 20.14
N PHE A 131 -4.85 27.32 20.00
CA PHE A 131 -4.77 25.99 19.36
C PHE A 131 -5.19 26.02 17.86
N GLY A 132 -5.19 27.20 17.22
CA GLY A 132 -5.50 27.34 15.78
C GLY A 132 -6.94 26.93 15.37
N LEU A 133 -7.85 26.77 16.33
CA LEU A 133 -9.16 26.16 16.10
C LEU A 133 -10.11 27.08 15.32
N ALA A 134 -9.91 28.40 15.44
CA ALA A 134 -10.67 29.40 14.70
C ALA A 134 -10.71 29.13 13.17
N PRO A 135 -11.89 29.19 12.53
CA PRO A 135 -12.00 29.31 11.08
C PRO A 135 -11.25 30.53 10.53
N LEU A 136 -10.84 30.46 9.26
CA LEU A 136 -10.39 31.64 8.53
C LEU A 136 -11.61 32.50 8.13
N SER A 137 -11.38 33.80 7.99
CA SER A 137 -12.39 34.75 7.49
C SER A 137 -12.69 34.61 5.99
N SER A 138 -11.73 34.07 5.24
CA SER A 138 -11.67 34.09 3.77
C SER A 138 -10.52 33.18 3.31
N GLY A 139 -10.55 32.67 2.08
CA GLY A 139 -9.45 31.85 1.55
C GLY A 139 -9.47 30.40 2.03
N HIS A 140 -8.53 29.62 1.49
CA HIS A 140 -8.18 28.28 1.96
C HIS A 140 -7.16 28.28 3.10
N SER A 141 -7.13 27.20 3.87
CA SER A 141 -6.11 26.93 4.88
C SER A 141 -5.13 25.85 4.40
N ASN A 142 -3.84 26.13 4.49
CA ASN A 142 -2.76 25.19 4.15
C ASN A 142 -2.20 24.47 5.39
N ALA A 143 -2.98 24.43 6.49
CA ALA A 143 -2.55 23.90 7.80
C ALA A 143 -2.76 22.38 7.97
N TYR A 144 -3.14 21.66 6.91
CA TYR A 144 -3.21 20.21 6.93
C TYR A 144 -1.83 19.57 7.19
N SER A 145 -1.76 18.57 8.06
CA SER A 145 -0.53 17.88 8.41
C SER A 145 -0.68 16.36 8.34
N LEU A 146 0.28 15.71 7.65
CA LEU A 146 0.44 14.25 7.64
C LEU A 146 1.14 13.71 8.91
N GLU A 147 1.64 14.59 9.78
CA GLU A 147 2.30 14.23 11.04
C GLU A 147 1.33 14.29 12.23
N GLU A 148 0.21 15.01 12.09
CA GLU A 148 -0.84 15.03 13.11
C GLU A 148 -1.60 13.71 13.16
N ASN A 149 -1.85 13.23 14.39
CA ASN A 149 -2.57 11.99 14.62
C ASN A 149 -4.00 12.31 15.08
N PRO A 150 -5.02 12.23 14.21
CA PRO A 150 -6.40 12.56 14.55
C PRO A 150 -7.09 11.52 15.45
N SER A 151 -6.37 10.54 16.01
CA SER A 151 -6.94 9.52 16.90
C SER A 151 -7.58 10.14 18.15
N THR A 152 -8.65 9.52 18.66
CA THR A 152 -9.30 9.98 19.88
C THR A 152 -8.41 9.74 21.10
N LEU A 153 -8.06 10.81 21.82
CA LEU A 153 -7.32 10.78 23.07
C LEU A 153 -8.13 10.03 24.13
N ASN A 154 -7.49 9.17 24.93
CA ASN A 154 -8.18 8.44 26.01
C ASN A 154 -8.74 9.42 27.06
N GLU A 155 -7.97 10.47 27.35
CA GLU A 155 -8.31 11.58 28.21
C GLU A 155 -9.60 12.26 27.73
N PHE A 156 -9.68 12.58 26.43
CA PHE A 156 -10.87 13.18 25.82
C PHE A 156 -12.06 12.22 25.88
N ALA A 157 -11.90 10.96 25.48
CA ALA A 157 -12.96 9.95 25.48
C ALA A 157 -13.56 9.71 26.88
N VAL A 158 -12.76 9.88 27.94
CA VAL A 158 -13.19 9.77 29.33
C VAL A 158 -13.88 11.05 29.82
N VAL A 159 -13.33 12.25 29.56
CA VAL A 159 -13.95 13.51 30.02
C VAL A 159 -15.16 13.95 29.17
N ALA A 160 -15.31 13.50 27.93
CA ALA A 160 -16.41 13.91 27.04
C ALA A 160 -17.80 13.55 27.59
N LYS A 161 -17.92 12.46 28.37
CA LYS A 161 -19.16 12.11 29.06
C LYS A 161 -19.41 13.00 30.29
N GLN A 162 -18.36 13.33 31.04
CA GLN A 162 -18.44 14.31 32.13
C GLN A 162 -18.84 15.69 31.59
N LEU A 163 -18.31 16.11 30.44
CA LEU A 163 -18.68 17.36 29.75
C LEU A 163 -20.18 17.44 29.46
N SER A 164 -20.78 16.36 28.92
CA SER A 164 -22.23 16.27 28.70
C SER A 164 -23.06 16.44 29.99
N ARG A 165 -22.54 15.98 31.14
CA ARG A 165 -23.18 16.13 32.46
C ARG A 165 -22.96 17.53 33.07
N LEU A 166 -21.80 18.14 32.88
CA LEU A 166 -21.51 19.52 33.30
C LEU A 166 -22.42 20.50 32.55
N LEU A 167 -22.51 20.37 31.23
CA LEU A 167 -23.36 21.20 30.38
C LEU A 167 -24.87 21.04 30.66
N SER A 168 -25.31 19.94 31.28
CA SER A 168 -26.70 19.75 31.70
C SER A 168 -26.98 20.08 33.18
N SER A 169 -25.98 20.02 34.06
CA SER A 169 -26.10 20.40 35.48
C SER A 169 -25.96 21.91 35.73
N LEU A 170 -25.31 22.65 34.83
CA LEU A 170 -25.29 24.13 34.81
C LEU A 170 -26.69 24.78 34.72
N ARG A 171 -27.75 23.98 34.48
CA ARG A 171 -29.15 24.43 34.42
C ARG A 171 -29.95 24.16 35.71
N GLN A 172 -29.30 23.71 36.79
CA GLN A 172 -29.89 23.55 38.13
C GLN A 172 -29.36 24.58 39.14
N GLY A 173 -29.13 25.81 38.67
CA GLY A 173 -28.95 26.96 39.56
C GLY A 173 -30.29 27.40 40.17
N ASP A 174 -30.33 27.40 41.51
CA ASP A 174 -31.40 27.94 42.37
C ASP A 174 -32.79 27.26 42.32
N HIS A 175 -33.10 26.45 43.34
CA HIS A 175 -34.42 26.36 44.00
C HIS A 175 -34.42 25.43 45.24
N SER A 176 -33.49 25.61 46.19
CA SER A 176 -33.56 24.90 47.49
C SER A 176 -32.81 25.51 48.68
N GLU A 177 -32.89 26.82 48.91
CA GLU A 177 -32.67 27.37 50.27
C GLU A 177 -33.91 28.14 50.74
N HIS A 178 -34.16 28.14 52.05
CA HIS A 178 -35.35 28.74 52.65
C HIS A 178 -35.06 30.11 53.25
N ALA A 179 -35.96 31.04 52.98
CA ALA A 179 -36.29 32.23 53.79
C ALA A 179 -35.15 33.18 54.18
N ASP A 180 -35.16 34.35 53.53
CA ASP A 180 -35.54 35.55 54.29
C ASP A 180 -36.29 36.58 53.40
N THR A 181 -36.94 37.57 54.02
CA THR A 181 -37.87 38.54 53.39
C THR A 181 -37.37 40.00 53.60
N PRO A 182 -37.99 41.13 53.14
CA PRO A 182 -39.33 41.31 52.53
C PRO A 182 -39.51 42.42 51.42
N HIS A 183 -40.75 42.54 50.91
CA HIS A 183 -41.39 43.73 50.26
C HIS A 183 -40.89 44.22 48.87
N PHE A 184 -41.67 44.92 48.02
CA PHE A 184 -43.01 45.58 48.12
C PHE A 184 -43.72 45.64 46.73
N ALA A 185 -45.07 45.45 46.65
CA ALA A 185 -46.10 45.95 45.68
C ALA A 185 -45.79 46.08 44.14
N ARG A 186 -46.69 45.91 43.14
CA ARG A 186 -48.13 45.58 42.90
C ARG A 186 -48.29 45.23 41.37
N ALA A 187 -49.38 45.16 40.59
CA ALA A 187 -50.87 45.24 40.61
C ALA A 187 -51.39 44.76 39.22
N ASP A 188 -52.68 44.50 38.88
CA ASP A 188 -53.90 44.04 39.58
C ASP A 188 -54.99 43.60 38.53
N GLU A 189 -55.82 42.60 38.90
CA GLU A 189 -57.24 42.31 38.56
C GLU A 189 -57.88 41.95 37.16
N ILE A 190 -58.31 40.65 37.02
CA ILE A 190 -59.63 40.07 36.55
C ILE A 190 -59.97 40.15 34.98
N PRO A 191 -61.07 39.59 34.36
CA PRO A 191 -61.07 38.28 33.63
C PRO A 191 -61.87 38.10 32.26
N ALA A 192 -61.99 36.81 31.80
CA ALA A 192 -63.20 36.12 31.22
C ALA A 192 -63.56 36.22 29.69
N PRO A 193 -64.38 35.29 29.09
CA PRO A 193 -64.47 33.81 29.22
C PRO A 193 -64.66 33.07 27.81
N PRO A 194 -65.45 31.96 27.53
CA PRO A 194 -64.93 30.82 26.71
C PRO A 194 -65.82 30.11 25.63
N GLY A 195 -65.22 29.16 24.86
CA GLY A 195 -65.88 28.02 24.14
C GLY A 195 -66.41 28.25 22.70
N PRO A 196 -66.90 27.22 21.94
CA PRO A 196 -67.03 25.77 22.23
C PRO A 196 -66.53 24.79 21.09
N GLU A 197 -66.98 23.52 21.07
CA GLU A 197 -66.48 22.37 20.27
C GLU A 197 -67.43 21.83 19.12
N PRO A 198 -67.05 20.80 18.30
CA PRO A 198 -67.61 20.53 16.94
C PRO A 198 -68.43 19.23 16.72
N SER A 199 -68.89 18.95 15.48
CA SER A 199 -69.51 17.65 15.06
C SER A 199 -69.42 17.32 13.54
N PRO A 200 -69.49 16.03 13.08
CA PRO A 200 -69.12 15.59 11.71
C PRO A 200 -70.25 14.86 10.89
N PRO A 201 -70.08 13.67 10.22
CA PRO A 201 -69.80 13.53 8.77
C PRO A 201 -70.80 12.64 7.94
N SER A 202 -70.53 12.44 6.63
CA SER A 202 -71.24 11.48 5.75
C SER A 202 -70.29 10.78 4.72
N ALA A 203 -70.80 9.93 3.80
CA ALA A 203 -69.99 8.96 3.03
C ALA A 203 -70.63 8.42 1.71
N ARG A 204 -69.89 7.52 0.99
CA ARG A 204 -70.30 6.58 -0.11
C ARG A 204 -70.41 7.17 -1.56
N MET A 205 -70.26 6.44 -2.69
CA MET A 205 -69.86 5.04 -3.01
C MET A 205 -69.65 4.79 -4.54
N LEU A 206 -68.67 3.94 -4.90
CA LEU A 206 -68.42 3.15 -6.17
C LEU A 206 -68.82 3.67 -7.59
N LEU A 207 -67.89 3.60 -8.56
CA LEU A 207 -67.88 2.63 -9.69
C LEU A 207 -66.67 2.83 -10.67
N THR A 208 -66.48 1.88 -11.60
CA THR A 208 -65.43 1.80 -12.66
C THR A 208 -66.10 1.33 -14.00
N PRO A 209 -65.46 1.24 -15.21
CA PRO A 209 -64.02 1.30 -15.54
C PRO A 209 -63.59 2.00 -16.87
N SER A 210 -62.27 1.93 -17.14
CA SER A 210 -61.62 1.69 -18.46
C SER A 210 -61.00 2.84 -19.30
N THR A 211 -60.04 2.40 -20.14
CA THR A 211 -59.24 3.06 -21.21
C THR A 211 -58.25 4.18 -20.85
N SER A 212 -57.26 4.36 -21.73
CA SER A 212 -55.89 4.78 -21.40
C SER A 212 -55.39 5.97 -22.21
N ALA A 213 -54.66 6.90 -21.57
CA ALA A 213 -53.48 7.57 -22.14
C ALA A 213 -52.63 8.27 -21.05
N SER A 214 -51.32 8.37 -21.31
CA SER A 214 -50.31 9.26 -20.69
C SER A 214 -50.54 9.83 -19.28
N ARG A 215 -49.72 9.39 -18.31
CA ARG A 215 -49.40 10.13 -17.07
C ARG A 215 -47.89 10.20 -16.85
N ALA A 216 -47.37 11.39 -16.55
CA ALA A 216 -46.07 11.55 -15.89
C ALA A 216 -46.18 11.19 -14.39
N PRO A 217 -45.12 10.72 -13.72
CA PRO A 217 -45.18 10.41 -12.29
C PRO A 217 -45.20 11.67 -11.43
N SER A 218 -46.31 11.92 -10.72
CA SER A 218 -46.45 13.02 -9.77
C SER A 218 -45.93 12.61 -8.37
N PHE A 219 -44.70 13.00 -8.04
CA PHE A 219 -44.01 12.59 -6.79
C PHE A 219 -44.59 13.17 -5.48
N LEU A 220 -45.40 14.23 -5.54
CA LEU A 220 -45.65 15.14 -4.41
C LEU A 220 -46.66 14.67 -3.34
N GLU A 221 -47.45 13.62 -3.57
CA GLU A 221 -48.53 13.23 -2.64
C GLU A 221 -48.04 12.39 -1.44
N GLY A 222 -46.88 11.75 -1.53
CA GLY A 222 -46.31 10.94 -0.44
C GLY A 222 -45.62 11.73 0.67
N GLU A 223 -45.29 13.01 0.43
CA GLU A 223 -44.34 13.75 1.28
C GLU A 223 -44.97 14.44 2.50
N ARG A 224 -46.23 14.90 2.41
CA ARG A 224 -46.89 15.70 3.47
C ARG A 224 -46.95 15.02 4.83
N PHE A 225 -46.90 13.68 4.89
CA PHE A 225 -46.89 12.93 6.15
C PHE A 225 -45.51 12.87 6.84
N ARG A 226 -44.40 13.18 6.16
CA ARG A 226 -43.03 13.05 6.71
C ARG A 226 -42.49 14.36 7.30
N ASP A 227 -42.66 15.49 6.60
CA ASP A 227 -42.17 16.78 7.10
C ASP A 227 -42.85 17.18 8.43
N HIS A 228 -44.10 16.75 8.69
CA HIS A 228 -44.80 16.97 9.96
C HIS A 228 -44.13 16.29 11.19
N GLU A 229 -43.46 15.15 11.01
CA GLU A 229 -42.78 14.45 12.13
C GLU A 229 -41.45 15.14 12.47
N VAL A 230 -40.70 15.56 11.45
CA VAL A 230 -39.49 16.38 11.60
C VAL A 230 -39.83 17.73 12.25
N THR A 231 -40.84 18.43 11.73
CA THR A 231 -41.32 19.71 12.25
C THR A 231 -41.72 19.58 13.73
N ARG A 232 -42.49 18.56 14.10
CA ARG A 232 -42.91 18.32 15.49
C ARG A 232 -41.73 18.05 16.43
N ASN A 233 -40.75 17.25 16.01
CA ASN A 233 -39.61 16.90 16.85
C ASN A 233 -38.65 18.08 17.06
N ILE A 234 -38.47 18.95 16.05
CA ILE A 234 -37.64 20.15 16.19
C ILE A 234 -38.40 21.27 16.92
N GLN A 235 -39.71 21.45 16.68
CA GLN A 235 -40.56 22.33 17.50
C GLN A 235 -40.62 21.85 18.96
N GLY A 236 -40.52 20.55 19.22
CA GLY A 236 -40.38 20.01 20.58
C GLY A 236 -39.09 20.41 21.30
N MET A 237 -38.06 20.89 20.59
CA MET A 237 -36.87 21.51 21.18
C MET A 237 -37.11 22.97 21.58
N LEU A 238 -38.20 23.59 21.14
CA LEU A 238 -38.40 25.04 21.18
C LEU A 238 -39.63 25.42 22.02
N SER A 239 -39.45 26.39 22.90
CA SER A 239 -40.54 27.12 23.54
C SER A 239 -41.36 27.88 22.48
N PRO A 240 -42.63 28.24 22.77
CA PRO A 240 -43.49 28.99 21.83
C PRO A 240 -42.97 30.35 21.37
N ASP A 241 -41.88 30.85 21.98
CA ASP A 241 -41.19 32.10 21.66
C ASP A 241 -39.89 31.91 20.84
N GLY A 242 -39.55 30.67 20.46
CA GLY A 242 -38.36 30.34 19.68
C GLY A 242 -37.08 30.09 20.49
N SER A 243 -37.12 30.14 21.83
CA SER A 243 -36.00 29.75 22.70
C SER A 243 -35.92 28.23 22.93
N ILE A 244 -34.77 27.66 23.28
CA ILE A 244 -34.64 26.19 23.48
C ILE A 244 -35.32 25.75 24.79
N SER A 245 -36.39 24.97 24.65
CA SER A 245 -37.01 24.20 25.72
C SER A 245 -36.25 22.90 25.95
N VAL A 246 -35.15 22.96 26.71
CA VAL A 246 -34.54 21.74 27.28
C VAL A 246 -35.46 21.23 28.40
N THR A 247 -36.46 20.42 28.04
CA THR A 247 -37.08 19.52 29.01
C THR A 247 -36.03 18.50 29.44
N SER A 248 -35.94 18.23 30.74
CA SER A 248 -35.10 17.13 31.22
C SER A 248 -35.56 15.81 30.58
N PRO A 249 -34.67 14.81 30.43
CA PRO A 249 -35.12 13.44 30.21
C PRO A 249 -36.19 13.10 31.25
N MET A 250 -37.33 12.58 30.81
CA MET A 250 -38.38 12.09 31.71
C MET A 250 -37.75 11.10 32.70
N PRO A 251 -38.15 11.11 33.99
CA PRO A 251 -37.63 10.14 34.95
C PRO A 251 -37.89 8.73 34.43
N ASP A 252 -36.83 7.93 34.32
CA ASP A 252 -36.87 6.58 33.75
C ASP A 252 -37.88 5.70 34.50
N HIS A 253 -39.05 5.53 33.89
CA HIS A 253 -40.15 4.66 34.33
C HIS A 253 -39.94 3.20 33.88
N SER A 254 -38.70 2.72 33.90
CA SER A 254 -38.42 1.29 33.92
C SER A 254 -38.95 0.63 35.21
N PRO A 255 -39.49 -0.59 35.15
CA PRO A 255 -39.95 -1.30 36.34
C PRO A 255 -38.78 -1.63 37.27
N PRO A 256 -38.98 -1.67 38.61
CA PRO A 256 -37.90 -1.66 39.60
C PRO A 256 -37.15 -3.00 39.72
N HIS A 257 -36.33 -3.31 38.72
CA HIS A 257 -35.37 -4.41 38.76
C HIS A 257 -33.99 -3.94 39.26
N TYR A 258 -33.39 -4.78 40.10
CA TYR A 258 -32.14 -4.52 40.81
C TYR A 258 -30.97 -4.18 39.88
N GLY A 259 -30.32 -3.01 40.06
CA GLY A 259 -28.97 -2.80 39.49
C GLY A 259 -28.55 -1.41 39.02
N ARG A 260 -29.21 -0.30 39.41
CA ARG A 260 -28.70 1.05 39.04
C ARG A 260 -27.29 1.27 39.63
N VAL A 261 -26.30 1.43 38.76
CA VAL A 261 -24.91 1.80 39.09
C VAL A 261 -24.83 3.33 39.20
N ASP A 262 -23.99 3.84 40.11
CA ASP A 262 -23.66 5.26 40.14
C ASP A 262 -22.88 5.64 38.85
N PRO A 263 -23.40 6.54 37.99
CA PRO A 263 -22.77 6.81 36.70
C PRO A 263 -21.44 7.58 36.79
N GLY A 264 -21.12 8.19 37.93
CA GLY A 264 -19.82 8.82 38.21
C GLY A 264 -18.79 7.79 38.68
N VAL A 265 -19.21 6.82 39.51
CA VAL A 265 -18.38 5.66 39.86
C VAL A 265 -18.04 4.84 38.60
N GLU A 266 -18.98 4.70 37.65
CA GLU A 266 -18.70 4.08 36.35
C GLU A 266 -17.62 4.84 35.56
N GLU A 267 -17.66 6.17 35.52
CA GLU A 267 -16.68 6.99 34.81
C GLU A 267 -15.29 6.95 35.46
N ILE A 268 -15.20 6.98 36.79
CA ILE A 268 -13.94 6.80 37.53
C ILE A 268 -13.34 5.41 37.28
N LEU A 269 -14.17 4.36 37.31
CA LEU A 269 -13.70 2.99 37.02
C LEU A 269 -13.30 2.81 35.55
N ARG A 270 -13.97 3.46 34.59
CA ARG A 270 -13.53 3.54 33.19
C ARG A 270 -12.21 4.30 33.06
N SER A 271 -12.04 5.43 33.75
CA SER A 271 -10.78 6.20 33.79
C SER A 271 -9.61 5.33 34.25
N ARG A 272 -9.83 4.47 35.25
CA ARG A 272 -8.84 3.48 35.70
C ARG A 272 -8.60 2.36 34.69
N ASP A 273 -9.65 1.81 34.05
CA ASP A 273 -9.51 0.74 33.03
C ASP A 273 -8.86 1.25 31.72
N HIS A 274 -8.98 2.54 31.42
CA HIS A 274 -8.30 3.26 30.34
C HIS A 274 -6.86 3.69 30.69
N GLY A 275 -6.44 3.59 31.95
CA GLY A 275 -5.09 3.98 32.39
C GLY A 275 -4.82 5.49 32.38
N ILE A 276 -5.85 6.32 32.55
CA ILE A 276 -5.72 7.79 32.57
C ILE A 276 -4.79 8.23 33.71
N ALA A 277 -3.85 9.12 33.42
CA ALA A 277 -2.90 9.65 34.39
C ALA A 277 -3.55 10.56 35.44
N SER A 278 -2.86 10.81 36.55
CA SER A 278 -3.35 11.70 37.60
C SER A 278 -3.42 13.17 37.14
N TYR A 279 -4.20 13.96 37.86
CA TYR A 279 -4.50 15.35 37.54
C TYR A 279 -3.25 16.21 37.36
N ASN A 280 -2.24 16.06 38.24
CA ASN A 280 -0.95 16.75 38.10
C ASN A 280 -0.20 16.35 36.83
N ALA A 281 -0.18 15.06 36.47
CA ALA A 281 0.48 14.59 35.25
C ALA A 281 -0.18 15.12 33.98
N ILE A 282 -1.52 15.22 33.95
CA ILE A 282 -2.25 15.83 32.84
C ILE A 282 -2.01 17.34 32.75
N ARG A 283 -2.03 18.07 33.88
CA ARG A 283 -1.65 19.50 33.91
C ARG A 283 -0.23 19.73 33.38
N LYS A 284 0.74 18.93 33.83
CA LYS A 284 2.11 18.94 33.34
C LYS A 284 2.19 18.73 31.82
N ALA A 285 1.47 17.74 31.29
CA ALA A 285 1.40 17.46 29.85
C ALA A 285 0.75 18.60 29.04
N CYS A 286 -0.11 19.41 29.68
CA CYS A 286 -0.72 20.62 29.13
C CYS A 286 0.15 21.90 29.30
N GLY A 287 1.31 21.81 29.96
CA GLY A 287 2.13 22.98 30.31
C GLY A 287 1.54 23.87 31.41
N LEU A 288 0.60 23.33 32.20
CA LEU A 288 -0.06 24.01 33.31
C LEU A 288 0.68 23.73 34.64
N PRO A 289 0.67 24.65 35.62
CA PRO A 289 1.32 24.44 36.92
C PRO A 289 0.77 23.23 37.68
N GLU A 290 1.66 22.39 38.21
CA GLU A 290 1.35 21.24 39.07
C GLU A 290 0.92 21.70 40.48
N ILE A 291 -0.01 20.98 41.09
CA ILE A 291 -0.57 21.30 42.41
C ILE A 291 0.32 20.67 43.49
N ALA A 292 1.06 21.50 44.24
CA ALA A 292 2.02 21.04 45.22
C ALA A 292 1.42 20.57 46.57
N LYS A 293 0.14 20.85 46.84
CA LYS A 293 -0.58 20.49 48.08
C LYS A 293 -2.09 20.69 47.94
N PHE A 294 -2.91 19.94 48.68
CA PHE A 294 -4.38 20.04 48.63
C PHE A 294 -4.92 21.47 48.86
N SER A 295 -4.31 22.27 49.74
CA SER A 295 -4.74 23.66 49.96
C SER A 295 -4.56 24.59 48.75
N ALA A 296 -3.74 24.22 47.75
CA ALA A 296 -3.60 24.98 46.51
C ALA A 296 -4.77 24.76 45.52
N PHE A 297 -5.67 23.81 45.77
CA PHE A 297 -6.95 23.73 45.04
C PHE A 297 -7.89 24.89 45.37
N SER A 298 -7.71 25.60 46.49
CA SER A 298 -8.60 26.70 46.90
C SER A 298 -8.64 27.89 45.92
N SER A 299 -7.61 28.07 45.09
CA SER A 299 -7.59 29.05 44.00
C SER A 299 -8.12 28.52 42.66
N LEU A 300 -8.43 27.21 42.56
CA LEU A 300 -8.79 26.52 41.32
C LEU A 300 -10.18 25.89 41.33
N LEU A 301 -10.77 25.58 42.49
CA LEU A 301 -12.10 24.96 42.62
C LEU A 301 -13.05 25.85 43.43
N GLU A 302 -14.19 26.24 42.86
CA GLU A 302 -15.20 27.01 43.59
C GLU A 302 -16.01 26.11 44.54
N LYS A 303 -16.20 26.56 45.79
CA LYS A 303 -17.11 25.97 46.80
C LYS A 303 -16.95 24.46 47.02
N TYR A 304 -15.74 23.92 46.89
CA TYR A 304 -15.47 22.50 47.18
C TYR A 304 -14.80 22.29 48.54
N ASP A 305 -15.28 21.30 49.29
CA ASP A 305 -14.73 20.93 50.59
C ASP A 305 -13.42 20.13 50.41
N LEU A 306 -12.30 20.84 50.61
CA LEU A 306 -10.96 20.28 50.43
C LEU A 306 -10.57 19.25 51.49
N SER A 307 -11.24 19.17 52.65
CA SER A 307 -10.91 18.13 53.64
C SER A 307 -11.32 16.74 53.14
N GLN A 308 -12.49 16.62 52.50
CA GLN A 308 -12.94 15.37 51.90
C GLN A 308 -11.97 14.84 50.83
N LEU A 309 -11.33 15.73 50.06
CA LEU A 309 -10.35 15.33 49.06
C LEU A 309 -9.03 14.84 49.70
N ALA A 310 -8.59 15.47 50.79
CA ALA A 310 -7.39 15.08 51.55
C ALA A 310 -7.60 13.81 52.41
N ASP A 311 -8.84 13.54 52.83
CA ASP A 311 -9.21 12.27 53.50
C ASP A 311 -9.28 11.10 52.51
N LEU A 312 -9.60 11.37 51.24
CA LEU A 312 -9.72 10.35 50.18
C LEU A 312 -8.39 10.00 49.48
N TYR A 313 -7.54 10.99 49.20
CA TYR A 313 -6.27 10.80 48.47
C TYR A 313 -5.06 11.06 49.37
N ARG A 314 -4.11 10.12 49.41
CA ARG A 314 -2.94 10.20 50.32
C ARG A 314 -1.85 11.15 49.81
N SER A 315 -1.61 11.17 48.50
CA SER A 315 -0.79 12.18 47.82
C SER A 315 -1.66 13.10 46.96
N ILE A 316 -1.17 14.31 46.74
CA ILE A 316 -1.72 15.23 45.74
C ILE A 316 -1.56 14.68 44.31
N ASP A 317 -0.53 13.87 44.10
CA ASP A 317 -0.24 13.22 42.81
C ASP A 317 -1.06 11.95 42.56
N ASP A 318 -1.80 11.46 43.57
CA ASP A 318 -2.76 10.36 43.43
C ASP A 318 -4.13 10.85 42.92
N VAL A 319 -4.39 12.16 42.92
CA VAL A 319 -5.71 12.73 42.59
C VAL A 319 -6.07 12.47 41.14
N GLU A 320 -7.19 11.80 40.92
CA GLU A 320 -7.64 11.39 39.59
C GLU A 320 -8.24 12.57 38.80
N LEU A 321 -7.98 12.60 37.48
CA LEU A 321 -8.44 13.67 36.59
C LEU A 321 -9.91 14.04 36.81
N LEU A 322 -10.82 13.06 36.71
CA LEU A 322 -12.28 13.26 36.82
C LEU A 322 -12.75 13.77 38.20
N ALA A 323 -11.98 13.57 39.28
CA ALA A 323 -12.40 13.92 40.63
C ALA A 323 -12.42 15.43 40.88
N VAL A 324 -11.61 16.18 40.12
CA VAL A 324 -11.41 17.64 40.29
C VAL A 324 -11.54 18.44 38.99
N SER A 325 -11.25 17.88 37.81
CA SER A 325 -11.22 18.65 36.55
C SER A 325 -12.57 19.27 36.18
N GLY A 326 -13.67 18.55 36.42
CA GLY A 326 -15.04 19.05 36.26
C GLY A 326 -15.52 20.02 37.35
N ARG A 327 -14.65 20.39 38.30
CA ARG A 327 -14.91 21.40 39.35
C ARG A 327 -13.97 22.61 39.24
N GLU A 328 -13.16 22.68 38.19
CA GLU A 328 -12.28 23.83 37.97
C GLU A 328 -13.10 25.10 37.70
N ASN A 329 -12.64 26.21 38.28
CA ASN A 329 -13.08 27.56 37.96
C ASN A 329 -12.98 27.77 36.44
N PRO A 330 -14.09 28.07 35.74
CA PRO A 330 -14.05 28.28 34.30
C PRO A 330 -13.10 29.40 33.90
N LEU A 331 -12.38 29.22 32.79
CA LEU A 331 -11.59 30.28 32.18
C LEU A 331 -12.49 31.47 31.81
N ARG A 332 -11.92 32.68 31.78
CA ARG A 332 -12.69 33.92 31.61
C ARG A 332 -13.40 33.95 30.25
N GLY A 333 -14.71 33.71 30.26
CA GLY A 333 -15.53 33.61 29.04
C GLY A 333 -15.52 32.23 28.38
N ALA A 334 -15.14 31.19 29.12
CA ALA A 334 -15.26 29.77 28.77
C ALA A 334 -16.30 29.08 29.67
N MET A 335 -16.67 27.84 29.33
CA MET A 335 -17.44 26.95 30.23
C MET A 335 -16.53 25.98 31.01
N LEU A 336 -15.26 25.85 30.63
CA LEU A 336 -14.31 24.91 31.21
C LEU A 336 -13.12 25.61 31.88
N GLY A 337 -12.58 24.99 32.92
CA GLY A 337 -11.28 25.36 33.50
C GLY A 337 -10.10 24.98 32.61
N GLU A 338 -8.89 25.34 33.05
CA GLU A 338 -7.64 25.17 32.29
C GLU A 338 -7.41 23.74 31.78
N THR A 339 -7.61 22.73 32.63
CA THR A 339 -7.18 21.36 32.34
C THR A 339 -8.14 20.69 31.36
N LEU A 340 -9.45 20.84 31.55
CA LEU A 340 -10.44 20.37 30.58
C LEU A 340 -10.35 21.15 29.26
N SER A 341 -10.11 22.46 29.30
CA SER A 341 -9.91 23.26 28.09
C SER A 341 -8.72 22.77 27.26
N CYS A 342 -7.60 22.41 27.89
CA CYS A 342 -6.46 21.83 27.17
C CYS A 342 -6.80 20.49 26.49
N ILE A 343 -7.44 19.56 27.21
CA ILE A 343 -7.77 18.22 26.68
C ILE A 343 -8.70 18.32 25.48
N VAL A 344 -9.75 19.14 25.59
CA VAL A 344 -10.71 19.37 24.51
C VAL A 344 -10.03 20.10 23.35
N ALA A 345 -9.27 21.17 23.61
CA ALA A 345 -8.60 21.91 22.55
C ALA A 345 -7.64 21.03 21.71
N ARG A 346 -6.82 20.18 22.36
CA ARG A 346 -5.93 19.24 21.65
C ARG A 346 -6.68 18.21 20.81
N GLN A 347 -7.81 17.70 21.28
CA GLN A 347 -8.59 16.75 20.49
C GLN A 347 -9.11 17.39 19.19
N PHE A 348 -9.61 18.62 19.27
CA PHE A 348 -10.12 19.35 18.11
C PHE A 348 -8.98 19.93 17.24
N GLU A 349 -7.81 20.21 17.79
CA GLU A 349 -6.59 20.54 17.03
C GLU A 349 -6.19 19.35 16.12
N GLN A 350 -6.05 18.17 16.71
CA GLN A 350 -5.74 16.93 15.99
C GLN A 350 -6.82 16.54 14.98
N ALA A 351 -8.10 16.69 15.33
CA ALA A 351 -9.22 16.41 14.43
C ALA A 351 -9.41 17.46 13.32
N LYS A 352 -8.88 18.69 13.48
CA LYS A 352 -8.86 19.72 12.41
C LYS A 352 -7.70 19.49 11.45
N PHE A 353 -6.47 19.43 11.97
CA PHE A 353 -5.27 19.43 11.13
C PHE A 353 -4.89 18.06 10.59
N GLY A 354 -5.38 16.96 11.19
CA GLY A 354 -5.26 15.60 10.66
C GLY A 354 -6.38 15.18 9.68
N ASP A 355 -7.45 15.98 9.51
CA ASP A 355 -8.55 15.67 8.58
C ASP A 355 -8.28 16.29 7.20
N ARG A 356 -7.91 15.45 6.22
CA ARG A 356 -7.69 15.88 4.82
C ARG A 356 -8.96 16.35 4.10
N HIS A 357 -10.13 16.19 4.72
CA HIS A 357 -11.43 16.60 4.22
C HIS A 357 -12.07 17.72 5.08
N PHE A 358 -11.31 18.32 6.01
CA PHE A 358 -11.75 19.49 6.74
C PHE A 358 -12.06 20.64 5.76
N TYR A 359 -13.22 21.26 5.90
CA TYR A 359 -13.84 22.06 4.83
C TYR A 359 -13.00 23.25 4.32
N GLU A 360 -12.04 23.78 5.09
CA GLU A 360 -11.18 24.91 4.68
C GLU A 360 -9.98 24.51 3.83
N PHE A 361 -9.67 23.22 3.70
CA PHE A 361 -8.49 22.74 2.96
C PHE A 361 -8.83 22.52 1.48
N ASP A 362 -7.96 22.95 0.57
CA ASP A 362 -7.83 22.32 -0.75
C ASP A 362 -6.43 21.73 -0.89
N LEU A 363 -6.39 20.52 -1.46
CA LEU A 363 -5.18 19.73 -1.66
C LEU A 363 -5.06 19.31 -3.14
N GLY A 364 -5.55 20.16 -4.06
CA GLY A 364 -5.44 19.98 -5.50
C GLY A 364 -6.55 19.14 -6.12
N GLY A 365 -7.82 19.56 -5.99
CA GLY A 365 -8.92 19.02 -6.80
C GLY A 365 -10.12 18.46 -6.03
N GLY A 366 -10.36 18.95 -4.81
CA GLY A 366 -11.50 18.52 -3.98
C GLY A 366 -12.01 19.54 -2.95
N GLY A 367 -11.37 20.70 -2.80
CA GLY A 367 -11.87 21.80 -1.98
C GLY A 367 -13.17 22.43 -2.50
N PHE A 368 -13.81 23.25 -1.67
CA PHE A 368 -14.86 24.18 -2.09
C PHE A 368 -14.23 25.45 -2.68
N SER A 369 -14.85 26.11 -3.66
CA SER A 369 -14.35 27.41 -4.13
C SER A 369 -14.44 28.49 -3.04
N ASP A 370 -13.69 29.59 -3.18
CA ASP A 370 -13.73 30.70 -2.21
C ASP A 370 -15.15 31.25 -1.97
N GLU A 371 -15.97 31.34 -3.03
CA GLU A 371 -17.39 31.76 -2.93
C GLU A 371 -18.25 30.73 -2.19
N GLN A 372 -18.05 29.44 -2.46
CA GLN A 372 -18.71 28.35 -1.73
C GLN A 372 -18.29 28.34 -0.25
N LEU A 373 -17.01 28.58 0.04
CA LEU A 373 -16.50 28.72 1.40
C LEU A 373 -17.09 29.93 2.12
N GLU A 374 -17.27 31.07 1.44
CA GLU A 374 -17.91 32.24 2.05
C GLU A 374 -19.36 31.91 2.45
N HIS A 375 -20.13 31.24 1.60
CA HIS A 375 -21.49 30.83 1.94
C HIS A 375 -21.54 29.71 3.00
N ILE A 376 -20.58 28.79 3.03
CA ILE A 376 -20.45 27.80 4.11
C ILE A 376 -20.16 28.50 5.45
N ARG A 377 -19.27 29.50 5.47
CA ARG A 377 -18.94 30.33 6.64
C ARG A 377 -20.10 31.22 7.14
N ARG A 378 -21.16 31.41 6.35
CA ARG A 378 -22.44 32.01 6.81
C ARG A 378 -23.32 31.04 7.60
N SER A 379 -22.96 29.76 7.73
CA SER A 379 -23.77 28.74 8.41
C SER A 379 -23.71 28.87 9.93
N SER A 380 -24.85 29.27 10.53
CA SER A 380 -25.12 29.26 11.97
C SER A 380 -26.12 28.17 12.36
N LEU A 381 -26.13 27.73 13.63
CA LEU A 381 -27.14 26.78 14.10
C LEU A 381 -28.56 27.37 14.00
N SER A 382 -28.71 28.69 14.18
CA SER A 382 -29.97 29.41 13.95
C SER A 382 -30.44 29.39 12.50
N ARG A 383 -29.52 29.60 11.54
CA ARG A 383 -29.81 29.52 10.10
C ARG A 383 -30.29 28.12 9.72
N LEU A 384 -29.61 27.09 10.25
CA LEU A 384 -29.92 25.69 9.99
C LEU A 384 -31.34 25.32 10.45
N ILE A 385 -31.77 25.79 11.64
CA ILE A 385 -33.14 25.56 12.14
C ILE A 385 -34.17 26.35 11.32
N CYS A 386 -33.95 27.64 11.05
CA CYS A 386 -34.83 28.43 10.18
C CYS A 386 -35.00 27.78 8.79
N ASP A 387 -33.96 27.13 8.27
CA ASP A 387 -33.96 26.49 6.96
C ASP A 387 -34.81 25.20 6.90
N VAL A 388 -34.98 24.46 8.00
CA VAL A 388 -35.62 23.12 7.99
C VAL A 388 -36.81 22.93 8.94
N ALA A 389 -36.98 23.77 9.97
CA ALA A 389 -37.94 23.53 11.06
C ALA A 389 -39.31 24.22 10.88
N GLY A 390 -39.49 25.01 9.82
CA GLY A 390 -40.75 25.70 9.53
C GLY A 390 -41.14 26.80 10.54
N ILE A 391 -40.18 27.30 11.32
CA ILE A 391 -40.38 28.40 12.28
C ILE A 391 -40.27 29.77 11.60
N HIS A 392 -40.85 30.81 12.20
CA HIS A 392 -40.86 32.17 11.64
C HIS A 392 -39.82 33.10 12.27
N SER A 393 -39.34 32.81 13.49
CA SER A 393 -38.35 33.62 14.21
C SER A 393 -37.49 32.79 15.16
N ILE A 394 -36.23 33.17 15.34
CA ILE A 394 -35.26 32.52 16.24
C ILE A 394 -34.23 33.54 16.76
N GLN A 395 -33.60 33.28 17.90
CA GLN A 395 -32.50 34.08 18.42
C GLN A 395 -31.18 33.85 17.64
N PRO A 396 -30.38 34.88 17.30
CA PRO A 396 -29.15 34.72 16.50
C PRO A 396 -28.06 33.84 17.08
N LYS A 397 -27.90 33.80 18.41
CA LYS A 397 -26.83 33.06 19.10
C LYS A 397 -27.51 31.94 19.90
N LEU A 398 -27.90 30.86 19.22
CA LEU A 398 -28.75 29.82 19.81
C LEU A 398 -28.11 29.09 20.99
N LEU A 399 -26.78 28.98 21.03
CA LEU A 399 -26.00 28.42 22.15
C LEU A 399 -25.88 29.38 23.36
N ARG A 400 -26.70 30.43 23.42
CA ARG A 400 -26.86 31.35 24.54
C ARG A 400 -28.34 31.55 24.81
N GLU A 401 -28.71 31.86 26.04
CA GLU A 401 -30.09 32.23 26.36
C GLU A 401 -30.49 33.53 25.63
N LYS A 402 -31.79 33.69 25.38
CA LYS A 402 -32.34 34.92 24.80
C LYS A 402 -32.14 36.10 25.76
N ASP A 403 -31.90 37.28 25.21
CA ASP A 403 -31.85 38.53 25.96
C ASP A 403 -32.61 39.64 25.21
N HIS A 404 -32.85 40.77 25.86
CA HIS A 404 -33.60 41.90 25.28
C HIS A 404 -32.76 42.84 24.40
N PHE A 405 -31.52 42.46 24.04
CA PHE A 405 -30.55 43.31 23.37
C PHE A 405 -29.92 42.61 22.14
N ASP A 406 -28.95 41.74 22.40
CA ASP A 406 -27.99 41.17 21.47
C ASP A 406 -28.37 39.74 21.02
N ASN A 407 -29.36 39.13 21.67
CA ASN A 407 -29.86 37.79 21.40
C ASN A 407 -31.40 37.67 21.49
N SER A 408 -32.12 38.74 21.15
CA SER A 408 -33.58 38.67 20.98
C SER A 408 -33.95 37.84 19.76
N PRO A 409 -35.08 37.09 19.76
CA PRO A 409 -35.60 36.46 18.56
C PRO A 409 -35.82 37.45 17.41
N VAL A 410 -35.33 37.10 16.22
CA VAL A 410 -35.50 37.85 14.97
C VAL A 410 -36.21 36.98 13.92
N PRO A 411 -36.91 37.57 12.94
CA PRO A 411 -37.50 36.80 11.83
C PRO A 411 -36.48 35.96 11.05
N CYS A 412 -36.90 34.81 10.52
CA CYS A 412 -36.04 33.86 9.77
C CYS A 412 -35.53 34.38 8.39
N ASN A 413 -35.88 35.61 8.01
CA ASN A 413 -35.34 36.36 6.88
C ASN A 413 -34.50 37.59 7.31
N SER A 414 -34.21 37.75 8.60
CA SER A 414 -33.32 38.79 9.11
C SER A 414 -31.86 38.50 8.73
N THR A 415 -31.11 39.52 8.31
CA THR A 415 -29.67 39.41 8.06
C THR A 415 -28.88 39.04 9.32
N ALA A 416 -29.42 39.29 10.52
CA ALA A 416 -28.78 38.99 11.80
C ALA A 416 -28.58 37.49 12.11
N ILE A 417 -29.24 36.57 11.38
CA ILE A 417 -29.02 35.11 11.47
C ILE A 417 -28.23 34.54 10.29
N GLY A 418 -27.80 35.38 9.36
CA GLY A 418 -27.21 34.97 8.08
C GLY A 418 -28.26 34.59 7.02
N GLU A 419 -27.84 34.69 5.77
CA GLU A 419 -28.59 34.23 4.59
C GLU A 419 -28.45 32.71 4.42
N SER A 420 -29.43 32.06 3.80
CA SER A 420 -29.28 30.65 3.42
C SER A 420 -28.11 30.51 2.41
N ILE A 421 -27.48 29.34 2.36
CA ILE A 421 -26.53 29.02 1.27
C ILE A 421 -27.23 29.21 -0.08
N ASP A 422 -26.58 29.93 -1.00
CA ASP A 422 -27.04 29.98 -2.37
C ASP A 422 -26.56 28.72 -3.09
N TYR A 423 -27.48 27.79 -3.30
CA TYR A 423 -27.22 26.55 -4.03
C TYR A 423 -26.90 26.81 -5.52
N GLY A 424 -27.13 28.02 -6.04
CA GLY A 424 -26.62 28.47 -7.34
C GLY A 424 -25.09 28.44 -7.43
N LEU A 425 -24.35 28.68 -6.33
CA LEU A 425 -22.89 28.54 -6.28
C LEU A 425 -22.42 27.08 -6.30
N PHE A 426 -23.36 26.14 -6.16
CA PHE A 426 -23.14 24.69 -6.26
C PHE A 426 -23.80 24.14 -7.54
N LYS A 427 -24.19 25.02 -8.47
CA LYS A 427 -24.66 24.65 -9.81
C LYS A 427 -23.46 24.36 -10.70
N ASN A 428 -23.41 23.17 -11.30
CA ASN A 428 -22.46 22.90 -12.37
C ASN A 428 -23.00 23.48 -13.69
N GLU A 429 -22.71 24.76 -13.95
CA GLU A 429 -22.61 25.26 -15.34
C GLU A 429 -21.26 24.83 -15.91
N ASP A 430 -21.15 23.55 -16.27
CA ASP A 430 -19.93 22.91 -16.81
C ASP A 430 -18.64 23.20 -16.03
N VAL A 431 -18.77 23.40 -14.71
CA VAL A 431 -17.67 23.26 -13.73
C VAL A 431 -17.30 21.78 -13.58
N THR A 432 -16.75 21.28 -14.68
CA THR A 432 -15.65 20.33 -14.67
C THR A 432 -14.61 20.77 -13.63
N ARG A 433 -13.87 19.83 -13.05
CA ARG A 433 -12.59 20.18 -12.42
C ARG A 433 -11.77 20.94 -13.46
N GLU A 434 -11.50 22.23 -13.23
CA GLU A 434 -10.86 23.07 -14.24
C GLU A 434 -9.53 22.44 -14.66
N GLY A 435 -9.39 22.19 -15.96
CA GLY A 435 -8.27 21.47 -16.57
C GLY A 435 -8.58 20.07 -17.13
N PHE A 436 -9.73 19.44 -16.82
CA PHE A 436 -9.89 17.98 -17.06
C PHE A 436 -11.02 17.51 -18.00
N GLY A 437 -12.26 18.02 -17.86
CA GLY A 437 -13.37 17.58 -18.71
C GLY A 437 -13.84 16.11 -18.56
N VAL A 438 -13.49 15.38 -17.49
CA VAL A 438 -14.06 14.04 -17.23
C VAL A 438 -15.07 14.12 -16.08
N ASP A 439 -16.34 14.18 -16.44
CA ASP A 439 -17.48 14.05 -15.51
C ASP A 439 -17.81 12.57 -15.23
N GLU A 440 -18.68 12.33 -14.23
CA GLU A 440 -19.05 10.97 -13.79
C GLU A 440 -19.86 10.20 -14.84
N GLU A 441 -20.69 10.86 -15.64
CA GLU A 441 -21.52 10.19 -16.65
C GLU A 441 -20.65 9.75 -17.84
N LEU A 442 -19.72 10.60 -18.27
CA LEU A 442 -18.68 10.27 -19.25
C LEU A 442 -17.74 9.17 -18.73
N LEU A 443 -17.40 9.17 -17.44
CA LEU A 443 -16.60 8.12 -16.80
C LEU A 443 -17.34 6.78 -16.74
N GLU A 444 -18.62 6.76 -16.34
CA GLU A 444 -19.43 5.53 -16.35
C GLU A 444 -19.60 4.98 -17.78
N LYS A 445 -19.87 5.85 -18.77
CA LYS A 445 -19.88 5.47 -20.20
C LYS A 445 -18.54 4.89 -20.65
N ALA A 446 -17.41 5.52 -20.31
CA ALA A 446 -16.08 5.05 -20.69
C ALA A 446 -15.76 3.67 -20.10
N ILE A 447 -16.07 3.46 -18.82
CA ILE A 447 -15.85 2.19 -18.12
C ILE A 447 -16.74 1.08 -18.71
N ASP A 448 -18.02 1.34 -19.01
CA ASP A 448 -18.90 0.36 -19.64
C ASP A 448 -18.56 0.11 -21.12
N HIS A 449 -18.09 1.13 -21.84
CA HIS A 449 -17.50 0.98 -23.17
C HIS A 449 -16.27 0.04 -23.12
N GLY A 450 -15.36 0.26 -22.17
CA GLY A 450 -14.18 -0.58 -21.97
C GLY A 450 -14.53 -2.03 -21.63
N LYS A 451 -15.50 -2.27 -20.73
CA LYS A 451 -16.01 -3.63 -20.41
C LYS A 451 -16.56 -4.33 -21.66
N ARG A 452 -17.31 -3.60 -22.49
CA ARG A 452 -17.93 -4.12 -23.72
C ARG A 452 -16.86 -4.47 -24.77
N VAL A 453 -15.98 -3.52 -25.11
CA VAL A 453 -14.91 -3.70 -26.09
C VAL A 453 -13.95 -4.82 -25.67
N HIS A 454 -13.56 -4.89 -24.39
CA HIS A 454 -12.71 -5.97 -23.90
C HIS A 454 -13.37 -7.36 -24.07
N ARG A 455 -14.66 -7.49 -23.75
CA ARG A 455 -15.42 -8.74 -23.94
C ARG A 455 -15.51 -9.13 -25.42
N GLU A 456 -15.79 -8.17 -26.30
CA GLU A 456 -15.81 -8.38 -27.76
C GLU A 456 -14.42 -8.79 -28.30
N ARG A 457 -13.36 -8.11 -27.85
CA ARG A 457 -11.94 -8.40 -28.18
C ARG A 457 -11.53 -9.81 -27.76
N ARG A 458 -11.98 -10.30 -26.59
CA ARG A 458 -11.76 -11.69 -26.14
C ARG A 458 -12.44 -12.71 -27.07
N GLU A 459 -13.74 -12.59 -27.32
CA GLU A 459 -14.46 -13.57 -28.16
C GLU A 459 -14.03 -13.51 -29.63
N THR A 460 -13.66 -12.34 -30.16
CA THR A 460 -13.03 -12.22 -31.48
C THR A 460 -11.66 -12.90 -31.50
N THR A 461 -10.79 -12.67 -30.50
CA THR A 461 -9.47 -13.34 -30.39
C THR A 461 -9.61 -14.87 -30.35
N LYS A 462 -10.56 -15.39 -29.57
CA LYS A 462 -10.90 -16.82 -29.49
C LYS A 462 -11.35 -17.40 -30.83
N GLN A 463 -12.18 -16.68 -31.58
CA GLN A 463 -12.58 -17.08 -32.94
C GLN A 463 -11.41 -17.03 -33.94
N SER A 464 -10.53 -16.02 -33.84
CA SER A 464 -9.33 -15.89 -34.67
C SER A 464 -8.34 -17.03 -34.40
N ILE A 465 -8.05 -17.34 -33.13
CA ILE A 465 -7.26 -18.51 -32.72
C ILE A 465 -7.87 -19.78 -33.32
N SER A 466 -9.16 -20.03 -33.08
CA SER A 466 -9.85 -21.25 -33.55
C SER A 466 -9.93 -21.41 -35.08
N ARG A 467 -9.66 -20.37 -35.87
CA ARG A 467 -9.66 -20.41 -37.35
C ARG A 467 -8.24 -20.42 -37.93
N ASN A 468 -7.33 -19.65 -37.34
CA ASN A 468 -6.07 -19.25 -37.97
C ASN A 468 -4.83 -19.77 -37.21
N GLN A 469 -5.00 -20.32 -36.00
CA GLN A 469 -3.91 -20.91 -35.20
C GLN A 469 -3.97 -22.43 -35.22
N GLY A 470 -2.93 -23.08 -35.73
CA GLY A 470 -2.69 -24.51 -35.56
C GLY A 470 -2.03 -24.84 -34.22
N ASN A 471 -2.06 -26.12 -33.84
CA ASN A 471 -1.39 -26.61 -32.63
C ASN A 471 0.13 -26.43 -32.72
N TYR A 472 0.75 -26.00 -31.62
CA TYR A 472 2.20 -25.98 -31.48
C TYR A 472 2.75 -27.41 -31.43
N THR A 473 3.86 -27.64 -32.13
CA THR A 473 4.67 -28.86 -31.91
C THR A 473 5.57 -28.68 -30.69
N HIS A 474 5.89 -29.76 -29.96
CA HIS A 474 6.90 -29.71 -28.90
C HIS A 474 8.25 -29.17 -29.43
N GLY A 475 8.93 -28.39 -28.58
CA GLY A 475 10.13 -27.63 -28.93
C GLY A 475 9.89 -26.40 -29.83
N ASP A 476 8.65 -25.94 -30.05
CA ASP A 476 8.43 -24.73 -30.84
C ASP A 476 9.03 -23.47 -30.15
N PRO A 477 9.84 -22.63 -30.86
CA PRO A 477 10.55 -21.50 -30.25
C PRO A 477 9.62 -20.48 -29.56
N LEU A 478 8.46 -20.20 -30.18
CA LEU A 478 7.49 -19.26 -29.63
C LEU A 478 6.77 -19.85 -28.44
N SER A 479 6.48 -21.16 -28.46
CA SER A 479 5.96 -21.88 -27.29
C SER A 479 6.95 -21.84 -26.12
N MET A 480 8.24 -22.12 -26.37
CA MET A 480 9.30 -22.10 -25.35
C MET A 480 9.51 -20.70 -24.75
N TYR A 481 9.59 -19.66 -25.59
CA TYR A 481 9.64 -18.26 -25.13
C TYR A 481 8.39 -17.87 -24.33
N SER A 482 7.20 -18.27 -24.79
CA SER A 482 5.95 -17.97 -24.09
C SER A 482 5.82 -18.74 -22.78
N GLY A 483 6.44 -19.92 -22.67
CA GLY A 483 6.55 -20.70 -21.44
C GLY A 483 7.37 -19.98 -20.38
N ILE A 484 8.56 -19.47 -20.72
CA ILE A 484 9.38 -18.70 -19.76
C ILE A 484 8.81 -17.31 -19.46
N MET A 485 7.96 -16.75 -20.33
CA MET A 485 7.25 -15.48 -20.12
C MET A 485 5.80 -15.68 -19.65
N ARG A 486 5.44 -16.86 -19.14
CA ARG A 486 4.09 -17.24 -18.72
C ARG A 486 3.59 -16.34 -17.58
N PRO A 487 2.38 -15.76 -17.69
CA PRO A 487 1.78 -15.06 -16.57
C PRO A 487 1.34 -16.03 -15.47
N LYS A 488 1.63 -15.66 -14.22
CA LYS A 488 0.95 -16.17 -13.02
C LYS A 488 -0.52 -15.78 -13.10
N ARG A 489 -1.40 -16.50 -12.39
CA ARG A 489 -2.85 -16.28 -12.43
C ARG A 489 -3.20 -14.85 -11.99
N GLU A 490 -2.57 -14.42 -10.91
CA GLU A 490 -2.74 -13.12 -10.25
C GLU A 490 -2.37 -11.97 -11.19
N ALA A 491 -1.36 -12.17 -12.06
CA ALA A 491 -0.99 -11.22 -13.10
C ALA A 491 -2.02 -11.14 -14.24
N MET A 492 -2.67 -12.25 -14.60
CA MET A 492 -3.78 -12.23 -15.58
C MET A 492 -5.00 -11.51 -15.00
N GLU A 493 -5.35 -11.80 -13.75
CA GLU A 493 -6.49 -11.19 -13.03
C GLU A 493 -6.35 -9.66 -12.98
N MET A 494 -5.17 -9.14 -12.64
CA MET A 494 -4.88 -7.69 -12.68
C MET A 494 -4.79 -7.13 -14.10
N SER A 495 -4.49 -7.96 -15.11
CA SER A 495 -4.51 -7.53 -16.51
C SER A 495 -5.91 -7.43 -17.10
N GLU A 496 -6.90 -8.25 -16.69
CA GLU A 496 -8.29 -8.11 -17.16
C GLU A 496 -8.84 -6.72 -16.84
N VAL A 497 -8.56 -6.27 -15.62
CA VAL A 497 -8.80 -4.91 -15.11
C VAL A 497 -8.09 -3.85 -15.96
N SER A 498 -6.79 -4.01 -16.14
CA SER A 498 -5.94 -3.03 -16.83
C SER A 498 -6.34 -2.87 -18.31
N CYS A 499 -6.82 -3.95 -18.95
CA CYS A 499 -7.40 -3.90 -20.30
C CYS A 499 -8.70 -3.06 -20.35
N VAL A 500 -9.61 -3.24 -19.39
CA VAL A 500 -10.86 -2.43 -19.32
C VAL A 500 -10.55 -0.95 -19.14
N LEU A 501 -9.59 -0.60 -18.26
CA LEU A 501 -9.16 0.77 -18.05
C LEU A 501 -8.45 1.38 -19.27
N LEU A 502 -7.73 0.57 -20.05
CA LEU A 502 -7.08 1.03 -21.28
C LEU A 502 -8.10 1.34 -22.40
N GLU A 503 -9.09 0.47 -22.62
CA GLU A 503 -10.15 0.72 -23.61
C GLU A 503 -11.10 1.86 -23.17
N ALA A 504 -11.28 2.06 -21.86
CA ALA A 504 -11.95 3.25 -21.32
C ALA A 504 -11.14 4.54 -21.56
N THR A 505 -9.82 4.48 -21.39
CA THR A 505 -8.91 5.61 -21.67
C THR A 505 -9.00 6.02 -23.14
N LYS A 506 -8.98 5.06 -24.07
CA LYS A 506 -9.12 5.34 -25.51
C LYS A 506 -10.41 6.05 -25.85
N TYR A 507 -11.54 5.59 -25.30
CA TYR A 507 -12.83 6.23 -25.47
C TYR A 507 -12.84 7.69 -24.96
N LEU A 508 -12.24 7.97 -23.79
CA LEU A 508 -12.11 9.33 -23.28
C LEU A 508 -11.23 10.23 -24.17
N VAL A 509 -10.14 9.69 -24.71
CA VAL A 509 -9.24 10.39 -25.65
C VAL A 509 -9.96 10.70 -26.96
N GLU A 510 -10.72 9.76 -27.50
CA GLU A 510 -11.49 9.95 -28.74
C GLU A 510 -12.59 11.02 -28.56
N GLU A 511 -13.43 10.92 -27.53
CA GLU A 511 -14.50 11.90 -27.24
C GLU A 511 -13.96 13.31 -26.96
N ARG A 512 -12.85 13.45 -26.21
CA ARG A 512 -12.26 14.76 -25.86
C ARG A 512 -11.23 15.29 -26.85
N SER A 513 -10.89 14.54 -27.91
CA SER A 513 -9.94 14.94 -28.97
C SER A 513 -10.28 16.28 -29.66
N SER A 514 -11.54 16.70 -29.62
CA SER A 514 -12.03 17.95 -30.21
C SER A 514 -12.06 19.15 -29.26
N LEU A 515 -11.77 18.95 -27.96
CA LEU A 515 -12.01 19.93 -26.89
C LEU A 515 -10.76 20.31 -26.08
N LEU A 516 -9.58 19.82 -26.44
CA LEU A 516 -8.31 20.10 -25.75
C LEU A 516 -7.25 20.66 -26.74
N PRO A 517 -7.27 21.96 -27.07
CA PRO A 517 -6.35 22.54 -28.07
C PRO A 517 -4.90 22.69 -27.60
N GLU A 518 -4.65 22.72 -26.28
CA GLU A 518 -3.35 23.12 -25.69
C GLU A 518 -2.59 21.96 -25.02
N THR A 519 -3.26 20.84 -24.71
CA THR A 519 -2.67 19.70 -23.99
C THR A 519 -2.46 18.52 -24.95
N SER A 520 -1.25 17.95 -24.98
CA SER A 520 -0.97 16.76 -25.81
C SER A 520 -1.64 15.50 -25.22
N THR A 521 -2.01 14.55 -26.09
CA THR A 521 -2.54 13.25 -25.66
C THR A 521 -1.61 12.52 -24.69
N ALA A 522 -0.29 12.70 -24.84
CA ALA A 522 0.71 12.13 -23.93
C ALA A 522 0.60 12.74 -22.51
N SER A 523 0.46 14.06 -22.38
CA SER A 523 0.24 14.74 -21.09
C SER A 523 -1.10 14.32 -20.46
N LEU A 524 -2.18 14.35 -21.26
CA LEU A 524 -3.51 13.90 -20.84
C LEU A 524 -3.48 12.47 -20.27
N CYS A 525 -2.78 11.54 -20.92
CA CYS A 525 -2.76 10.13 -20.52
C CYS A 525 -1.71 9.77 -19.45
N SER A 526 -0.71 10.61 -19.20
CA SER A 526 0.38 10.30 -18.25
C SER A 526 0.37 11.15 -16.97
N GLU A 527 -0.17 12.37 -17.02
CA GLU A 527 -0.17 13.31 -15.90
C GLU A 527 -1.60 13.53 -15.37
N LEU A 528 -2.58 13.63 -16.28
CA LEU A 528 -3.96 13.98 -15.95
C LEU A 528 -4.80 12.74 -15.62
N LEU A 529 -5.15 11.91 -16.62
CA LEU A 529 -6.09 10.78 -16.44
C LEU A 529 -5.76 9.80 -15.30
N PRO A 530 -4.48 9.53 -14.92
CA PRO A 530 -4.17 8.72 -13.75
C PRO A 530 -4.69 9.27 -12.40
N GLN A 531 -5.02 10.57 -12.31
CA GLN A 531 -5.61 11.20 -11.12
C GLN A 531 -7.12 10.95 -10.99
N VAL A 532 -7.78 10.38 -12.01
CA VAL A 532 -9.22 10.09 -11.98
C VAL A 532 -9.48 8.86 -11.12
N ASP A 533 -10.20 9.05 -10.00
CA ASP A 533 -10.53 7.97 -9.07
C ASP A 533 -11.49 6.94 -9.68
N VAL A 534 -10.94 5.78 -10.04
CA VAL A 534 -11.69 4.61 -10.52
C VAL A 534 -12.01 3.59 -9.43
N SER A 535 -11.72 3.86 -8.15
CA SER A 535 -11.88 2.91 -7.04
C SER A 535 -13.32 2.43 -6.84
N ARG A 536 -14.31 3.29 -7.10
CA ARG A 536 -15.76 2.96 -7.15
C ARG A 536 -16.09 1.86 -8.16
N PHE A 537 -15.34 1.77 -9.26
CA PHE A 537 -15.47 0.68 -10.23
C PHE A 537 -14.58 -0.52 -9.85
N ALA A 538 -13.41 -0.25 -9.25
CA ALA A 538 -12.48 -1.27 -8.78
C ALA A 538 -13.08 -2.26 -7.77
N GLY A 539 -13.79 -1.73 -6.77
CA GLY A 539 -14.46 -2.55 -5.75
C GLY A 539 -15.60 -3.45 -6.27
N ASN A 540 -15.95 -3.36 -7.56
CA ASN A 540 -17.01 -4.12 -8.20
C ASN A 540 -16.51 -4.97 -9.39
N TRP A 541 -15.21 -5.28 -9.47
CA TRP A 541 -14.65 -6.17 -10.50
C TRP A 541 -14.84 -7.66 -10.22
N SER A 542 -15.58 -8.05 -9.18
CA SER A 542 -15.92 -9.44 -8.84
C SER A 542 -16.60 -10.22 -9.98
N PHE A 543 -17.20 -9.55 -10.97
CA PHE A 543 -17.75 -10.21 -12.16
C PHE A 543 -16.70 -10.60 -13.23
N LEU A 544 -15.46 -10.11 -13.14
CA LEU A 544 -14.34 -10.51 -14.01
C LEU A 544 -13.65 -11.78 -13.52
N PHE A 545 -13.77 -12.08 -12.22
CA PHE A 545 -13.13 -13.22 -11.58
C PHE A 545 -14.14 -14.37 -11.43
N ALA A 546 -13.69 -15.60 -11.70
CA ALA A 546 -14.51 -16.78 -11.42
C ALA A 546 -14.57 -17.01 -9.90
N GLU A 547 -15.71 -17.49 -9.40
CA GLU A 547 -15.94 -17.70 -7.95
C GLU A 547 -14.87 -18.61 -7.31
N GLY A 548 -14.21 -18.12 -6.26
CA GLY A 548 -13.34 -18.95 -5.41
C GLY A 548 -12.45 -18.19 -4.44
N ASP A 549 -12.43 -18.61 -3.17
CA ASP A 549 -11.71 -18.03 -2.01
C ASP A 549 -10.16 -18.11 -2.09
N SER A 550 -9.60 -18.13 -3.30
CA SER A 550 -8.25 -18.63 -3.58
C SER A 550 -7.22 -17.54 -3.91
N GLN A 551 -7.63 -16.27 -4.03
CA GLN A 551 -6.71 -15.15 -4.27
C GLN A 551 -6.13 -14.63 -2.95
N GLU A 552 -6.99 -14.30 -1.96
CA GLU A 552 -6.58 -13.90 -0.60
C GLU A 552 -5.69 -14.97 0.09
N ALA A 553 -5.90 -16.25 -0.24
CA ALA A 553 -5.13 -17.38 0.29
C ALA A 553 -3.67 -17.44 -0.23
N CYS A 554 -3.39 -16.79 -1.37
CA CYS A 554 -2.06 -16.71 -1.98
C CYS A 554 -1.41 -15.32 -1.86
N LEU A 555 -2.22 -14.26 -1.81
CA LEU A 555 -1.83 -12.86 -1.62
C LEU A 555 -2.53 -12.26 -0.37
N PRO A 556 -2.04 -12.56 0.85
CA PRO A 556 -2.71 -12.15 2.09
C PRO A 556 -2.43 -10.67 2.43
N GLN A 557 -3.09 -9.75 1.72
CA GLN A 557 -2.98 -8.29 1.85
C GLN A 557 -3.62 -7.74 3.14
N LYS A 558 -3.17 -8.22 4.30
CA LYS A 558 -3.70 -7.85 5.61
C LYS A 558 -3.46 -6.37 5.89
N LEU A 559 -4.50 -5.69 6.40
CA LEU A 559 -4.45 -4.32 6.89
C LEU A 559 -5.12 -4.23 8.29
N PRO A 560 -4.65 -3.33 9.18
CA PRO A 560 -3.46 -2.50 9.04
C PRO A 560 -2.17 -3.33 8.99
N CYS A 561 -1.12 -2.77 8.39
CA CYS A 561 0.19 -3.41 8.37
C CYS A 561 0.73 -3.58 9.79
N ASP A 562 1.25 -4.76 10.11
CA ASP A 562 1.96 -5.01 11.37
C ASP A 562 3.40 -4.46 11.29
N PRO A 563 3.77 -3.42 12.08
CA PRO A 563 5.14 -2.94 12.13
C PRO A 563 6.08 -3.86 12.93
N THR A 564 5.51 -4.83 13.67
CA THR A 564 6.24 -5.73 14.58
C THR A 564 6.60 -7.09 13.96
N THR A 565 6.15 -7.40 12.74
CA THR A 565 6.60 -8.60 12.03
C THR A 565 8.10 -8.53 11.71
N PRO A 566 8.90 -9.55 12.10
CA PRO A 566 10.32 -9.63 11.75
C PRO A 566 10.56 -10.10 10.31
N TYR A 567 9.51 -10.54 9.60
CA TYR A 567 9.59 -11.15 8.28
C TYR A 567 8.83 -10.38 7.21
N ARG A 568 9.38 -10.40 6.00
CA ARG A 568 8.70 -10.00 4.76
C ARG A 568 7.57 -10.98 4.44
N SER A 569 6.49 -10.50 3.83
CA SER A 569 5.58 -11.37 3.07
C SER A 569 6.31 -11.96 1.84
N PHE A 570 5.61 -12.71 0.99
CA PHE A 570 6.16 -13.21 -0.27
C PHE A 570 5.91 -12.27 -1.47
N ASP A 571 4.87 -11.45 -1.37
CA ASP A 571 4.45 -10.48 -2.40
C ASP A 571 5.02 -9.06 -2.16
N GLY A 572 5.80 -8.85 -1.10
CA GLY A 572 6.35 -7.55 -0.71
C GLY A 572 5.39 -6.68 0.13
N TRP A 573 4.11 -7.07 0.26
CA TRP A 573 3.08 -6.33 0.98
C TRP A 573 3.52 -5.89 2.40
N CYS A 574 3.20 -4.65 2.75
CA CYS A 574 3.61 -4.01 4.00
C CYS A 574 5.14 -3.90 4.21
N ASN A 575 5.97 -3.96 3.17
CA ASN A 575 7.36 -3.49 3.27
C ASN A 575 7.37 -2.00 3.64
N ASN A 576 6.82 -1.14 2.78
CA ASN A 576 6.50 0.23 3.15
C ASN A 576 5.18 0.27 3.96
N LEU A 577 5.26 0.76 5.21
CA LEU A 577 4.12 0.80 6.15
C LEU A 577 3.13 1.94 5.88
N ARG A 578 3.51 2.96 5.10
CA ARG A 578 2.68 4.12 4.72
C ARG A 578 1.98 3.93 3.37
N ARG A 579 2.58 3.12 2.50
CA ARG A 579 2.12 2.78 1.14
C ARG A 579 2.35 1.28 0.90
N PRO A 580 1.48 0.39 1.41
CA PRO A 580 1.68 -1.06 1.41
C PRO A 580 1.85 -1.72 0.04
N GLN A 581 1.57 -0.98 -1.04
CA GLN A 581 1.70 -1.38 -2.44
C GLN A 581 3.09 -1.17 -3.06
N TYR A 582 3.98 -0.36 -2.44
CA TYR A 582 5.26 0.03 -3.03
C TYR A 582 6.28 -1.12 -3.08
N GLY A 583 6.79 -1.43 -4.28
CA GLY A 583 7.78 -2.47 -4.54
C GLY A 583 7.23 -3.89 -4.64
N ASN A 584 5.90 -4.07 -4.54
CA ASN A 584 5.27 -5.38 -4.47
C ASN A 584 5.33 -6.16 -5.79
N ALA A 585 5.18 -7.47 -5.68
CA ALA A 585 4.80 -8.31 -6.80
C ALA A 585 3.42 -7.90 -7.33
N PHE A 586 3.22 -8.08 -8.63
CA PHE A 586 2.02 -7.74 -9.40
C PHE A 586 1.74 -6.23 -9.52
N GLY A 587 2.60 -5.36 -8.99
CA GLY A 587 2.54 -3.92 -9.27
C GLY A 587 2.94 -3.57 -10.71
N PRO A 588 2.52 -2.40 -11.23
CA PRO A 588 3.03 -1.88 -12.49
C PRO A 588 4.50 -1.43 -12.36
N LEU A 589 5.24 -1.47 -13.47
CA LEU A 589 6.57 -0.87 -13.58
C LEU A 589 6.47 0.67 -13.54
N GLN A 590 7.54 1.35 -13.14
CA GLN A 590 7.57 2.82 -13.07
C GLN A 590 8.16 3.46 -14.34
N HIS A 591 7.53 4.52 -14.84
CA HIS A 591 8.14 5.39 -15.85
C HIS A 591 8.95 6.50 -15.18
N LEU A 592 10.23 6.66 -15.56
CA LEU A 592 11.09 7.76 -15.09
C LEU A 592 10.93 9.05 -15.92
N LEU A 593 10.33 8.94 -17.11
CA LEU A 593 10.04 10.00 -18.08
C LEU A 593 8.68 9.70 -18.74
N GLN A 594 8.00 10.73 -19.25
CA GLN A 594 6.69 10.62 -19.90
C GLN A 594 6.69 9.54 -21.02
N PRO A 595 5.78 8.54 -21.00
CA PRO A 595 5.84 7.39 -21.90
C PRO A 595 5.83 7.75 -23.40
N ALA A 596 6.74 7.15 -24.16
CA ALA A 596 6.88 7.33 -25.60
C ALA A 596 6.05 6.29 -26.38
N TYR A 597 4.73 6.47 -26.44
CA TYR A 597 3.83 5.75 -27.35
C TYR A 597 3.45 6.65 -28.55
N ASP A 598 3.33 6.08 -29.75
CA ASP A 598 3.05 6.80 -31.01
C ASP A 598 1.69 7.54 -31.00
N ASP A 599 0.75 7.10 -30.14
CA ASP A 599 -0.58 7.69 -29.90
C ASP A 599 -0.73 8.31 -28.49
N GLY A 600 0.31 8.24 -27.65
CA GLY A 600 0.26 8.61 -26.23
C GLY A 600 -0.49 7.63 -25.30
N VAL A 601 -1.09 6.56 -25.83
CA VAL A 601 -1.97 5.64 -25.10
C VAL A 601 -1.43 4.21 -25.07
N ASP A 602 -1.25 3.55 -26.21
CA ASP A 602 -0.71 2.18 -26.25
C ASP A 602 -0.06 1.72 -27.56
N ALA A 603 -0.02 2.53 -28.63
CA ALA A 603 0.62 2.19 -29.90
C ALA A 603 2.17 2.22 -29.77
N PRO A 604 2.88 1.06 -29.85
CA PRO A 604 4.33 1.00 -29.61
C PRO A 604 5.13 1.96 -30.50
N ARG A 605 6.21 2.56 -29.95
CA ARG A 605 7.01 3.55 -30.68
C ARG A 605 7.48 3.00 -32.03
N SER A 606 6.97 3.55 -33.12
CA SER A 606 7.23 3.08 -34.49
C SER A 606 7.83 4.15 -35.40
N ARG A 607 7.78 5.43 -34.99
CA ARG A 607 8.20 6.59 -35.79
C ARG A 607 9.51 7.21 -35.32
N SER A 608 10.28 7.71 -36.29
CA SER A 608 11.41 8.61 -36.09
C SER A 608 10.92 10.01 -35.72
N LYS A 609 11.84 10.86 -35.27
CA LYS A 609 11.66 12.31 -35.08
C LYS A 609 11.14 13.05 -36.32
N SER A 610 11.29 12.48 -37.52
CA SER A 610 10.72 13.02 -38.77
C SER A 610 9.30 12.53 -39.09
N GLY A 611 8.73 11.64 -38.26
CA GLY A 611 7.47 10.94 -38.53
C GLY A 611 7.58 9.73 -39.47
N ARG A 612 8.76 9.45 -40.05
CA ARG A 612 9.06 8.27 -40.87
C ARG A 612 9.14 7.00 -40.01
N PRO A 613 9.03 5.78 -40.56
CA PRO A 613 9.20 4.55 -39.78
C PRO A 613 10.63 4.41 -39.25
N LEU A 614 10.77 3.98 -37.98
CA LEU A 614 12.04 3.58 -37.38
C LEU A 614 12.66 2.36 -38.10
N PRO A 615 13.99 2.16 -38.00
CA PRO A 615 14.60 0.91 -38.44
C PRO A 615 13.97 -0.30 -37.73
N SER A 616 13.80 -1.39 -38.49
CA SER A 616 13.36 -2.68 -37.96
C SER A 616 14.30 -3.12 -36.83
N PRO A 617 13.80 -3.58 -35.66
CA PRO A 617 14.63 -4.11 -34.58
C PRO A 617 15.60 -5.21 -35.04
N ARG A 618 15.20 -6.00 -36.05
CA ARG A 618 16.08 -7.02 -36.67
C ARG A 618 17.17 -6.43 -37.57
N LEU A 619 16.92 -5.28 -38.21
CA LEU A 619 17.98 -4.55 -38.92
C LEU A 619 19.03 -4.02 -37.93
N VAL A 620 18.60 -3.42 -36.81
CA VAL A 620 19.51 -2.95 -35.74
C VAL A 620 20.32 -4.12 -35.15
N SER A 621 19.68 -5.27 -34.89
CA SER A 621 20.34 -6.51 -34.48
C SER A 621 21.40 -7.02 -35.47
N ASN A 622 21.17 -6.88 -36.78
CA ASN A 622 22.13 -7.31 -37.80
C ASN A 622 23.28 -6.32 -38.00
N GLU A 623 23.03 -5.02 -37.87
CA GLU A 623 23.95 -3.96 -38.31
C GLU A 623 24.78 -3.36 -37.16
N ILE A 624 24.22 -3.31 -35.94
CA ILE A 624 24.95 -2.91 -34.72
C ILE A 624 25.43 -4.17 -33.98
N HIS A 625 24.51 -5.09 -33.71
CA HIS A 625 24.69 -6.13 -32.70
C HIS A 625 25.09 -7.50 -33.27
N PHE A 626 25.87 -7.52 -34.36
CA PHE A 626 26.37 -8.77 -34.94
C PHE A 626 27.29 -9.55 -33.99
N ASP A 627 27.54 -10.82 -34.29
CA ASP A 627 28.34 -11.71 -33.45
C ASP A 627 29.84 -11.46 -33.66
N VAL A 628 30.56 -11.10 -32.60
CA VAL A 628 32.02 -10.99 -32.55
C VAL A 628 32.50 -11.68 -31.26
N PRO A 629 33.44 -12.64 -31.33
CA PRO A 629 33.79 -13.47 -30.18
C PRO A 629 34.84 -12.81 -29.25
N GLU A 630 34.64 -11.55 -28.87
CA GLU A 630 35.54 -10.86 -27.93
C GLU A 630 35.27 -11.30 -26.49
N GLU A 631 36.28 -11.86 -25.81
CA GLU A 631 36.20 -12.29 -24.42
C GLU A 631 36.76 -11.23 -23.46
N HIS A 632 36.11 -11.03 -22.31
CA HIS A 632 36.51 -10.02 -21.34
C HIS A 632 37.86 -10.38 -20.66
N GLU A 633 38.76 -9.41 -20.50
CA GLU A 633 40.12 -9.63 -20.00
C GLU A 633 40.20 -10.11 -18.54
N ARG A 634 39.34 -9.57 -17.66
CA ARG A 634 39.34 -9.87 -16.21
C ARG A 634 38.24 -10.81 -15.69
N TYR A 635 37.00 -10.61 -16.12
CA TYR A 635 35.83 -11.19 -15.43
C TYR A 635 35.48 -12.60 -15.92
N SER A 636 35.05 -13.43 -14.97
CA SER A 636 34.54 -14.77 -15.22
C SER A 636 33.09 -14.72 -15.74
N HIS A 637 32.64 -15.80 -16.36
CA HIS A 637 31.27 -15.91 -16.88
C HIS A 637 30.21 -15.89 -15.74
N MET A 638 30.61 -16.19 -14.50
CA MET A 638 29.79 -16.00 -13.29
C MET A 638 29.25 -14.57 -13.15
N LEU A 639 29.97 -13.55 -13.64
CA LEU A 639 29.47 -12.16 -13.61
C LEU A 639 28.22 -11.98 -14.49
N GLN A 640 28.17 -12.58 -15.67
CA GLN A 640 26.96 -12.60 -16.48
C GLN A 640 25.85 -13.38 -15.78
N GLN A 641 26.17 -14.57 -15.26
CA GLN A 641 25.16 -15.47 -14.73
C GLN A 641 24.48 -14.94 -13.46
N PHE A 642 25.23 -14.32 -12.55
CA PHE A 642 24.68 -13.70 -11.35
C PHE A 642 23.89 -12.43 -11.69
N GLY A 643 24.31 -11.66 -12.70
CA GLY A 643 23.52 -10.53 -13.20
C GLY A 643 22.12 -10.95 -13.65
N GLN A 644 22.02 -12.05 -14.40
CA GLN A 644 20.74 -12.65 -14.78
C GLN A 644 19.96 -13.20 -13.56
N PHE A 645 20.63 -13.78 -12.57
CA PHE A 645 19.97 -14.25 -11.34
C PHE A 645 19.35 -13.09 -10.54
N ILE A 646 20.01 -11.93 -10.50
CA ILE A 646 19.49 -10.70 -9.90
C ILE A 646 18.40 -10.04 -10.77
N ASP A 647 18.45 -10.16 -12.10
CA ASP A 647 17.31 -9.76 -12.94
C ASP A 647 16.07 -10.62 -12.63
N HIS A 648 16.27 -11.93 -12.47
CA HIS A 648 15.21 -12.87 -12.13
C HIS A 648 14.69 -12.74 -10.69
N GLU A 649 15.41 -12.01 -9.83
CA GLU A 649 15.00 -11.64 -8.48
C GLU A 649 14.11 -10.38 -8.44
N MET A 650 14.31 -9.46 -9.40
CA MET A 650 13.73 -8.11 -9.37
C MET A 650 12.71 -7.83 -10.49
N THR A 651 12.86 -8.41 -11.68
CA THR A 651 12.02 -8.11 -12.86
C THR A 651 11.44 -9.36 -13.51
N HIS A 652 10.15 -9.32 -13.80
CA HIS A 652 9.46 -10.28 -14.66
C HIS A 652 8.17 -9.69 -15.25
N ALA A 653 8.23 -9.24 -16.51
CA ALA A 653 7.08 -8.69 -17.24
C ALA A 653 6.47 -9.74 -18.20
N PRO A 654 5.43 -10.51 -17.80
CA PRO A 654 4.87 -11.60 -18.59
C PRO A 654 4.20 -11.15 -19.89
N THR A 655 4.00 -12.08 -20.82
CA THR A 655 3.32 -11.82 -22.11
C THR A 655 1.82 -12.07 -22.07
N SER A 656 1.09 -11.31 -22.90
CA SER A 656 -0.34 -11.48 -23.17
C SER A 656 -0.67 -12.90 -23.68
N ARG A 657 -1.87 -13.39 -23.35
CA ARG A 657 -2.33 -14.75 -23.65
C ARG A 657 -3.74 -14.75 -24.25
N GLY A 658 -4.09 -15.83 -24.94
CA GLY A 658 -5.45 -16.07 -25.43
C GLY A 658 -6.44 -16.32 -24.28
N PRO A 659 -7.77 -16.24 -24.52
CA PRO A 659 -8.77 -16.26 -23.45
C PRO A 659 -8.81 -17.52 -22.56
N ALA A 660 -8.18 -18.62 -22.98
CA ALA A 660 -7.98 -19.84 -22.19
C ALA A 660 -6.50 -20.05 -21.74
N ASN A 661 -5.76 -18.96 -21.54
CA ASN A 661 -4.29 -18.94 -21.30
C ASN A 661 -3.46 -19.51 -22.47
N GLU A 662 -4.03 -19.56 -23.67
CA GLU A 662 -3.40 -20.09 -24.88
C GLU A 662 -2.22 -19.20 -25.34
N VAL A 663 -1.18 -19.82 -25.90
CA VAL A 663 -0.07 -19.08 -26.52
C VAL A 663 -0.54 -18.48 -27.85
N LEU A 664 -0.29 -17.18 -28.06
CA LEU A 664 -0.69 -16.46 -29.28
C LEU A 664 0.36 -16.61 -30.39
N ASN A 665 -0.04 -17.15 -31.55
CA ASN A 665 0.90 -17.47 -32.64
C ASN A 665 1.26 -16.24 -33.48
N CYS A 666 2.08 -15.38 -32.91
CA CYS A 666 2.54 -14.14 -33.51
C CYS A 666 3.59 -14.33 -34.64
N SER A 667 3.72 -15.54 -35.22
CA SER A 667 4.75 -15.87 -36.21
C SER A 667 4.42 -15.40 -37.63
N ARG A 668 3.12 -15.30 -37.96
CA ARG A 668 2.66 -14.72 -39.23
C ARG A 668 2.82 -13.21 -39.20
N CYS A 669 3.22 -12.61 -40.32
CA CYS A 669 3.31 -11.14 -40.43
C CYS A 669 1.95 -10.42 -40.37
N ASP A 670 0.84 -11.13 -40.58
CA ASP A 670 -0.53 -10.62 -40.40
C ASP A 670 -1.10 -10.85 -38.98
N SER A 671 -0.37 -11.51 -38.07
CA SER A 671 -0.89 -12.00 -36.79
C SER A 671 -1.51 -10.94 -35.87
N HIS A 672 -1.09 -9.67 -36.00
CA HIS A 672 -1.72 -8.54 -35.30
C HIS A 672 -3.22 -8.40 -35.64
N SER A 673 -3.63 -8.72 -36.87
CA SER A 673 -5.02 -8.69 -37.31
C SER A 673 -5.64 -10.09 -37.48
N SER A 674 -4.86 -11.11 -37.81
CA SER A 674 -5.34 -12.48 -38.06
C SER A 674 -5.41 -13.35 -36.81
N ILE A 675 -4.69 -13.03 -35.73
CA ILE A 675 -4.67 -13.78 -34.46
C ILE A 675 -5.13 -12.90 -33.31
N SER A 676 -4.39 -11.83 -32.99
CA SER A 676 -4.69 -10.93 -31.88
C SER A 676 -3.91 -9.61 -32.00
N PRO A 677 -4.50 -8.44 -31.65
CA PRO A 677 -3.76 -7.17 -31.57
C PRO A 677 -2.64 -7.15 -30.52
N GLU A 678 -2.55 -8.18 -29.66
CA GLU A 678 -1.40 -8.40 -28.75
C GLU A 678 -0.18 -9.03 -29.45
N CYS A 679 -0.23 -9.30 -30.76
CA CYS A 679 0.91 -9.72 -31.56
C CYS A 679 1.66 -8.54 -32.20
N LEU A 680 2.99 -8.58 -32.17
CA LEU A 680 3.91 -7.63 -32.81
C LEU A 680 4.97 -8.38 -33.67
N PRO A 681 4.59 -8.96 -34.81
CA PRO A 681 5.52 -9.69 -35.68
C PRO A 681 6.57 -8.77 -36.33
N VAL A 682 7.85 -9.12 -36.25
CA VAL A 682 8.94 -8.37 -36.89
C VAL A 682 9.31 -8.99 -38.24
N ALA A 683 9.04 -8.27 -39.34
CA ALA A 683 9.39 -8.73 -40.68
C ALA A 683 10.91 -8.91 -40.85
N VAL A 684 11.31 -10.08 -41.38
CA VAL A 684 12.71 -10.39 -41.70
C VAL A 684 13.14 -9.55 -42.91
N PRO A 685 14.24 -8.77 -42.84
CA PRO A 685 14.74 -7.99 -43.97
C PRO A 685 15.09 -8.87 -45.18
N LEU A 686 14.94 -8.34 -46.41
CA LEU A 686 15.27 -9.06 -47.65
C LEU A 686 16.73 -9.55 -47.70
N ASN A 687 17.63 -8.82 -47.04
CA ASN A 687 19.06 -9.11 -46.98
C ASN A 687 19.50 -9.64 -45.60
N ASP A 688 18.61 -10.29 -44.83
CA ASP A 688 18.98 -10.86 -43.52
C ASP A 688 20.08 -11.93 -43.68
N PRO A 689 21.16 -11.88 -42.90
CA PRO A 689 22.31 -12.79 -43.05
C PRO A 689 22.02 -14.22 -42.58
N PHE A 690 20.89 -14.49 -41.91
CA PHE A 690 20.60 -15.79 -41.30
C PHE A 690 19.19 -16.31 -41.60
N PHE A 691 18.15 -15.51 -41.36
CA PHE A 691 16.77 -15.93 -41.59
C PHE A 691 16.36 -15.72 -43.05
N PRO A 692 15.61 -16.64 -43.67
CA PRO A 692 15.08 -16.39 -45.01
C PRO A 692 13.95 -15.34 -44.91
N PRO A 693 13.87 -14.36 -45.82
CA PRO A 693 12.78 -13.37 -45.82
C PRO A 693 11.41 -13.94 -46.19
N TYR A 694 11.36 -15.15 -46.76
CA TYR A 694 10.14 -15.87 -47.12
C TYR A 694 10.21 -17.34 -46.68
N VAL A 695 9.04 -17.94 -46.44
CA VAL A 695 8.86 -19.38 -46.22
C VAL A 695 7.75 -19.85 -47.16
N GLY A 696 8.12 -20.55 -48.22
CA GLY A 696 7.24 -20.70 -49.37
C GLY A 696 6.95 -19.34 -50.01
N GLU A 697 5.67 -19.00 -50.17
CA GLU A 697 5.23 -17.71 -50.70
C GLU A 697 4.97 -16.65 -49.61
N GLU A 698 4.86 -17.05 -48.34
CA GLU A 698 4.60 -16.11 -47.23
C GLU A 698 5.88 -15.42 -46.74
N LYS A 699 5.78 -14.15 -46.34
CA LYS A 699 6.89 -13.42 -45.70
C LYS A 699 7.17 -14.01 -44.32
N LYS A 700 8.46 -14.18 -43.99
CA LYS A 700 8.86 -14.57 -42.63
C LYS A 700 8.82 -13.37 -41.68
N CYS A 701 8.19 -13.57 -40.53
CA CYS A 701 8.35 -12.70 -39.37
C CYS A 701 9.00 -13.45 -38.20
N LEU A 702 9.65 -12.70 -37.31
CA LEU A 702 10.06 -13.17 -35.99
C LEU A 702 8.93 -12.82 -35.00
N PRO A 703 8.43 -13.78 -34.21
CA PRO A 703 7.27 -13.55 -33.36
C PRO A 703 7.63 -12.76 -32.09
N LEU A 704 6.75 -11.83 -31.72
CA LEU A 704 6.70 -11.26 -30.38
C LEU A 704 5.25 -11.06 -29.96
N THR A 705 4.96 -11.33 -28.69
CA THR A 705 3.70 -11.00 -28.02
C THR A 705 3.94 -9.84 -27.05
N ARG A 706 3.00 -8.90 -26.97
CA ARG A 706 3.01 -7.78 -26.02
C ARG A 706 3.07 -8.27 -24.57
N SER A 707 3.56 -7.43 -23.67
CA SER A 707 3.54 -7.69 -22.24
C SER A 707 2.21 -7.28 -21.62
N LEU A 708 1.77 -8.00 -20.57
CA LEU A 708 0.50 -7.76 -19.91
C LEU A 708 0.44 -6.32 -19.34
N PRO A 709 -0.66 -5.57 -19.58
CA PRO A 709 -0.90 -4.31 -18.89
C PRO A 709 -1.17 -4.56 -17.40
N GLY A 710 -0.78 -3.61 -16.55
CA GLY A 710 -0.89 -3.64 -15.10
C GLY A 710 -1.32 -2.31 -14.47
N GLN A 711 -1.73 -1.31 -15.26
CA GLN A 711 -2.21 -0.03 -14.72
C GLN A 711 -3.61 -0.16 -14.12
N LEU A 712 -3.73 0.20 -12.83
CA LEU A 712 -5.00 0.23 -12.08
C LEU A 712 -5.67 1.61 -12.08
N SER A 713 -5.22 2.52 -12.94
CA SER A 713 -5.79 3.84 -13.21
C SER A 713 -6.18 3.96 -14.68
N LEU A 714 -6.90 5.02 -15.03
CA LEU A 714 -6.95 5.48 -16.42
C LEU A 714 -5.57 6.03 -16.85
N GLY A 715 -5.38 6.20 -18.15
CA GLY A 715 -4.15 6.71 -18.75
C GLY A 715 -3.40 5.68 -19.60
N THR A 716 -2.15 6.02 -19.92
CA THR A 716 -1.28 5.25 -20.81
C THR A 716 -1.06 3.82 -20.32
N ARG A 717 -0.94 2.85 -21.25
CA ARG A 717 -0.60 1.45 -20.95
C ARG A 717 0.73 1.36 -20.21
N ASN A 718 0.75 0.60 -19.13
CA ASN A 718 1.94 0.33 -18.33
C ASN A 718 1.97 -1.16 -17.96
N GLN A 719 3.16 -1.78 -17.91
CA GLN A 719 3.29 -3.24 -17.83
C GLN A 719 3.49 -3.73 -16.39
N ILE A 720 2.95 -4.91 -16.11
CA ILE A 720 3.02 -5.55 -14.79
C ILE A 720 4.40 -6.16 -14.51
N ASN A 721 4.88 -6.07 -13.26
CA ASN A 721 5.99 -6.87 -12.73
C ASN A 721 5.44 -7.99 -11.84
N GLN A 722 5.49 -9.26 -12.27
CA GLN A 722 4.85 -10.37 -11.53
C GLN A 722 5.69 -10.98 -10.40
N ILE A 723 6.78 -10.31 -10.01
CA ILE A 723 7.64 -10.65 -8.87
C ILE A 723 7.98 -9.39 -8.07
N THR A 724 8.52 -9.55 -6.86
CA THR A 724 8.88 -8.44 -5.97
C THR A 724 10.00 -7.57 -6.57
N SER A 725 10.03 -6.28 -6.19
CA SER A 725 11.09 -5.35 -6.60
C SER A 725 12.29 -5.31 -5.64
N PHE A 726 12.22 -6.05 -4.53
CA PHE A 726 13.26 -6.13 -3.51
C PHE A 726 14.30 -7.21 -3.84
N ILE A 727 15.42 -7.23 -3.09
CA ILE A 727 16.32 -8.38 -3.05
C ILE A 727 16.01 -9.16 -1.78
N ASP A 728 15.00 -10.03 -1.86
CA ASP A 728 14.52 -10.86 -0.75
C ASP A 728 14.58 -12.39 -0.99
N ALA A 729 15.28 -12.77 -2.05
CA ALA A 729 15.42 -14.13 -2.57
C ALA A 729 14.08 -14.72 -3.05
N SER A 730 13.17 -13.91 -3.61
CA SER A 730 11.96 -14.39 -4.27
C SER A 730 12.28 -15.35 -5.44
N VAL A 731 13.45 -15.21 -6.08
CA VAL A 731 14.01 -16.13 -7.08
C VAL A 731 14.21 -17.57 -6.54
N VAL A 732 14.31 -17.71 -5.21
CA VAL A 732 14.41 -18.98 -4.48
C VAL A 732 13.05 -19.37 -3.86
N TYR A 733 12.33 -18.42 -3.26
CA TYR A 733 11.16 -18.69 -2.40
C TYR A 733 9.79 -18.49 -3.05
N GLY A 734 9.71 -17.89 -4.23
CA GLY A 734 8.46 -17.50 -4.88
C GLY A 734 7.97 -16.11 -4.43
N SER A 735 7.07 -15.54 -5.21
CA SER A 735 6.52 -14.18 -4.99
C SER A 735 5.08 -14.21 -4.46
N THR A 736 4.61 -15.39 -4.05
CA THR A 736 3.28 -15.65 -3.50
C THR A 736 3.39 -16.65 -2.36
N LEU A 737 2.44 -16.62 -1.42
CA LEU A 737 2.40 -17.60 -0.33
C LEU A 737 2.17 -19.04 -0.86
N CYS A 738 1.56 -19.19 -2.04
CA CYS A 738 1.25 -20.49 -2.63
C CYS A 738 2.47 -21.13 -3.33
N GLU A 739 3.30 -20.35 -4.03
CA GLU A 739 4.61 -20.82 -4.53
C GLU A 739 5.52 -21.22 -3.37
N ALA A 740 5.64 -20.37 -2.35
CA ALA A 740 6.45 -20.65 -1.17
C ALA A 740 6.03 -21.92 -0.42
N LYS A 741 4.72 -22.22 -0.38
CA LYS A 741 4.20 -23.50 0.15
C LYS A 741 4.59 -24.67 -0.73
N ALA A 742 4.46 -24.57 -2.05
CA ALA A 742 4.80 -25.66 -2.98
C ALA A 742 6.30 -26.01 -3.00
N LEU A 743 7.16 -25.03 -2.71
CA LEU A 743 8.62 -25.18 -2.68
C LEU A 743 9.19 -25.66 -1.33
N ARG A 744 8.36 -25.77 -0.27
CA ARG A 744 8.78 -26.21 1.07
C ARG A 744 8.62 -27.71 1.29
N LEU A 745 9.48 -28.27 2.13
CA LEU A 745 9.41 -29.65 2.61
C LEU A 745 8.48 -29.80 3.82
N PHE A 746 8.17 -28.70 4.52
CA PHE A 746 7.45 -28.65 5.80
C PHE A 746 8.03 -29.58 6.87
N ARG A 747 9.36 -29.71 6.86
CA ARG A 747 10.12 -30.48 7.82
C ARG A 747 11.48 -29.84 8.05
N GLU A 748 11.85 -29.65 9.31
CA GLU A 748 13.16 -29.12 9.75
C GLU A 748 13.48 -27.73 9.15
N GLY A 749 12.45 -26.97 8.76
CA GLY A 749 12.54 -25.65 8.13
C GLY A 749 12.89 -25.65 6.65
N LYS A 750 12.95 -26.81 5.98
CA LYS A 750 13.65 -27.00 4.70
C LYS A 750 12.81 -26.67 3.47
N MET A 751 13.52 -26.32 2.39
CA MET A 751 13.04 -26.36 1.02
C MET A 751 12.96 -27.82 0.52
N ASN A 752 11.96 -28.10 -0.31
CA ASN A 752 11.79 -29.36 -1.01
C ASN A 752 12.91 -29.56 -2.04
N PHE A 753 13.31 -30.81 -2.33
CA PHE A 753 14.44 -31.11 -3.22
C PHE A 753 14.32 -32.48 -3.88
N SER A 754 15.00 -32.66 -5.02
CA SER A 754 15.14 -33.95 -5.71
C SER A 754 16.57 -34.50 -5.60
N ARG A 755 16.76 -35.79 -5.89
CA ARG A 755 18.06 -36.47 -5.88
C ARG A 755 18.32 -37.11 -7.25
N LEU A 756 19.42 -36.73 -7.90
CA LEU A 756 19.82 -37.26 -9.21
C LEU A 756 21.02 -38.21 -9.06
N GLY A 757 20.77 -39.32 -8.37
CA GLY A 757 21.77 -40.37 -8.12
C GLY A 757 22.90 -39.95 -7.16
N GLU A 758 24.08 -40.53 -7.37
CA GLU A 758 25.24 -40.33 -6.49
C GLU A 758 25.98 -39.01 -6.75
N PHE A 759 25.86 -38.43 -7.95
CA PHE A 759 26.59 -37.21 -8.33
C PHE A 759 25.90 -35.91 -7.92
N ASN A 760 24.61 -35.95 -7.58
CA ASN A 760 23.83 -34.78 -7.19
C ASN A 760 22.72 -35.16 -6.20
N HIS A 761 23.09 -35.25 -4.92
CA HIS A 761 22.21 -35.69 -3.83
C HIS A 761 21.11 -34.68 -3.44
N GLU A 762 21.23 -33.42 -3.86
CA GLU A 762 20.32 -32.34 -3.52
C GLU A 762 20.30 -31.32 -4.66
N THR A 763 19.20 -31.30 -5.41
CA THR A 763 18.91 -30.36 -6.50
C THR A 763 17.48 -29.84 -6.35
N LEU A 764 17.12 -28.80 -7.10
CA LEU A 764 15.74 -28.30 -7.19
C LEU A 764 14.70 -29.44 -7.38
N PRO A 765 13.47 -29.31 -6.86
CA PRO A 765 12.38 -30.24 -7.16
C PRO A 765 12.13 -30.36 -8.67
N GLN A 766 11.83 -31.57 -9.15
CA GLN A 766 11.46 -31.80 -10.54
C GLN A 766 10.00 -31.38 -10.83
N SER A 767 9.77 -30.69 -11.95
CA SER A 767 8.43 -30.44 -12.49
C SER A 767 7.85 -31.72 -13.09
N SER A 768 6.57 -31.99 -12.85
CA SER A 768 5.81 -33.06 -13.50
C SER A 768 5.25 -32.67 -14.87
N SER A 769 5.41 -31.42 -15.29
CA SER A 769 4.81 -30.88 -16.51
C SER A 769 5.63 -31.24 -17.77
N PRO A 770 5.05 -31.94 -18.77
CA PRO A 770 5.76 -32.29 -20.00
C PRO A 770 6.02 -31.09 -20.93
N GLU A 771 5.24 -30.02 -20.80
CA GLU A 771 5.21 -28.89 -21.72
C GLU A 771 6.35 -27.87 -21.50
N GLU A 772 7.03 -27.94 -20.36
CA GLU A 772 7.96 -26.91 -19.89
C GLU A 772 9.43 -27.15 -20.33
N CYS A 773 9.76 -28.33 -20.87
CA CYS A 773 11.15 -28.78 -21.06
C CYS A 773 11.40 -29.42 -22.43
N GLU A 774 12.53 -29.11 -23.08
CA GLU A 774 12.97 -29.84 -24.30
C GLU A 774 13.41 -31.27 -23.95
N SER A 775 14.01 -31.48 -22.77
CA SER A 775 14.60 -32.77 -22.36
C SER A 775 13.60 -33.78 -21.74
N PHE A 776 12.31 -33.45 -21.66
CA PHE A 776 11.27 -34.34 -21.14
C PHE A 776 10.97 -35.51 -22.11
N PRO A 777 10.69 -36.74 -21.65
CA PRO A 777 10.62 -37.21 -20.26
C PRO A 777 11.95 -37.64 -19.65
N ALA A 778 13.03 -37.73 -20.44
CA ALA A 778 14.29 -38.32 -19.99
C ALA A 778 14.99 -37.50 -18.88
N ALA A 779 14.83 -36.19 -18.91
CA ALA A 779 15.31 -35.25 -17.90
C ALA A 779 14.27 -34.13 -17.68
N PRO A 780 13.41 -34.24 -16.66
CA PRO A 780 12.42 -33.21 -16.32
C PRO A 780 13.05 -31.87 -15.92
N CYS A 781 12.37 -30.76 -16.23
CA CYS A 781 12.73 -29.42 -15.78
C CYS A 781 12.49 -29.25 -14.27
N PHE A 782 12.88 -28.10 -13.71
CA PHE A 782 12.91 -27.87 -12.28
C PHE A 782 11.98 -26.76 -11.80
N LEU A 783 11.62 -26.81 -10.51
CA LEU A 783 10.81 -25.83 -9.80
C LEU A 783 11.71 -24.98 -8.88
N ALA A 784 11.50 -23.67 -8.90
CA ALA A 784 12.14 -22.69 -8.02
C ALA A 784 11.17 -21.51 -7.81
N GLY A 785 11.59 -20.49 -7.06
CA GLY A 785 10.79 -19.28 -6.85
C GLY A 785 10.51 -18.48 -8.13
N ASP A 786 11.44 -18.51 -9.08
CA ASP A 786 11.25 -17.99 -10.44
C ASP A 786 11.05 -19.13 -11.47
N ALA A 787 10.08 -18.94 -12.38
CA ALA A 787 9.69 -19.93 -13.38
C ALA A 787 10.71 -20.08 -14.52
N ARG A 788 11.60 -19.10 -14.74
CA ARG A 788 12.63 -19.13 -15.78
C ARG A 788 13.88 -19.91 -15.36
N ASN A 789 13.90 -20.51 -14.15
CA ASN A 789 15.06 -21.23 -13.59
C ASN A 789 15.69 -22.26 -14.54
N SER A 790 14.87 -22.92 -15.37
CA SER A 790 15.30 -23.97 -16.30
C SER A 790 15.62 -23.48 -17.72
N LEU A 791 15.66 -22.17 -17.95
CA LEU A 791 15.96 -21.54 -19.25
C LEU A 791 17.29 -22.02 -19.86
N HIS A 792 18.30 -22.27 -19.04
CA HIS A 792 19.51 -22.99 -19.42
C HIS A 792 20.24 -23.54 -18.18
N PRO A 793 21.15 -24.53 -18.33
CA PRO A 793 21.76 -25.24 -17.20
C PRO A 793 22.42 -24.37 -16.13
N LEU A 794 23.02 -23.23 -16.49
CA LEU A 794 23.76 -22.39 -15.54
C LEU A 794 22.88 -21.69 -14.49
N LEU A 795 21.62 -21.36 -14.80
CA LEU A 795 20.68 -20.83 -13.81
C LEU A 795 20.38 -21.90 -12.74
N ILE A 796 20.12 -23.13 -13.17
CA ILE A 796 19.84 -24.27 -12.28
C ILE A 796 20.96 -24.48 -11.26
N VAL A 797 22.22 -24.24 -11.64
CA VAL A 797 23.37 -24.31 -10.73
C VAL A 797 23.27 -23.26 -9.62
N LEU A 798 22.97 -21.99 -9.93
CA LEU A 798 22.80 -20.95 -8.90
C LEU A 798 21.58 -21.19 -8.02
N HIS A 799 20.42 -21.48 -8.59
CA HIS A 799 19.21 -21.82 -7.82
C HIS A 799 19.46 -23.03 -6.89
N THR A 800 20.19 -24.05 -7.35
CA THR A 800 20.57 -25.22 -6.54
C THR A 800 21.54 -24.86 -5.42
N ALA A 801 22.51 -23.97 -5.67
CA ALA A 801 23.44 -23.52 -4.64
C ALA A 801 22.70 -22.79 -3.49
N PHE A 802 21.83 -21.83 -3.81
CA PHE A 802 21.04 -21.14 -2.78
C PHE A 802 20.04 -22.07 -2.05
N LEU A 803 19.49 -23.08 -2.73
CA LEU A 803 18.67 -24.12 -2.08
C LEU A 803 19.47 -24.97 -1.09
N ARG A 804 20.64 -25.48 -1.50
CA ARG A 804 21.53 -26.25 -0.62
C ARG A 804 21.96 -25.42 0.59
N GLU A 805 22.26 -24.13 0.38
CA GLU A 805 22.66 -23.24 1.47
C GLU A 805 21.52 -22.98 2.46
N HIS A 806 20.29 -22.80 1.98
CA HIS A 806 19.10 -22.77 2.86
C HIS A 806 18.99 -24.06 3.67
N ASN A 807 19.02 -25.24 3.03
CA ASN A 807 18.85 -26.52 3.74
C ASN A 807 20.01 -26.82 4.72
N ARG A 808 21.23 -26.33 4.43
CA ARG A 808 22.39 -26.35 5.33
C ARG A 808 22.17 -25.45 6.56
N ILE A 809 21.78 -24.19 6.35
CA ILE A 809 21.54 -23.23 7.42
C ILE A 809 20.36 -23.65 8.29
N ALA A 810 19.23 -24.07 7.71
CA ALA A 810 18.07 -24.59 8.45
C ALA A 810 18.43 -25.79 9.34
N THR A 811 19.20 -26.75 8.81
CA THR A 811 19.72 -27.89 9.59
C THR A 811 20.59 -27.43 10.75
N ARG A 812 21.48 -26.44 10.53
CA ARG A 812 22.36 -25.93 11.58
C ARG A 812 21.61 -25.14 12.64
N LEU A 813 20.66 -24.29 12.26
CA LEU A 813 19.78 -23.56 13.18
C LEU A 813 18.94 -24.53 14.01
N GLY A 814 18.39 -25.61 13.44
CA GLY A 814 17.67 -26.64 14.18
C GLY A 814 18.54 -27.37 15.22
N SER A 815 19.84 -27.52 14.94
CA SER A 815 20.80 -28.10 15.92
C SER A 815 21.20 -27.13 17.04
N LEU A 816 21.07 -25.82 16.82
CA LEU A 816 21.40 -24.76 17.79
C LEU A 816 20.19 -24.39 18.64
N ASN A 817 19.03 -24.26 18.00
CA ASN A 817 17.76 -23.84 18.58
C ASN A 817 16.74 -24.99 18.46
N SER A 818 16.97 -26.09 19.18
CA SER A 818 16.12 -27.30 19.17
C SER A 818 14.69 -27.11 19.73
N HIS A 819 14.30 -25.86 19.97
CA HIS A 819 12.97 -25.42 20.43
C HIS A 819 12.22 -24.59 19.37
N TRP A 820 12.86 -24.27 18.22
CA TRP A 820 12.20 -23.66 17.07
C TRP A 820 11.40 -24.71 16.28
N ASP A 821 10.26 -24.29 15.73
CA ASP A 821 9.44 -25.11 14.83
C ASP A 821 9.84 -24.93 13.36
N ASP A 822 9.13 -25.62 12.46
CA ASP A 822 9.39 -25.56 11.01
C ASP A 822 9.27 -24.14 10.45
N GLU A 823 8.31 -23.35 10.93
CA GLU A 823 8.07 -21.99 10.43
C GLU A 823 9.15 -21.03 10.90
N ARG A 824 9.54 -21.08 12.19
CA ARG A 824 10.63 -20.28 12.74
C ARG A 824 11.97 -20.62 12.07
N LEU A 825 12.25 -21.90 11.85
CA LEU A 825 13.43 -22.35 11.11
C LEU A 825 13.42 -21.86 9.66
N PHE A 826 12.31 -22.06 8.94
CA PHE A 826 12.18 -21.63 7.55
C PHE A 826 12.34 -20.11 7.40
N GLN A 827 11.65 -19.31 8.21
CA GLN A 827 11.64 -17.85 8.06
C GLN A 827 12.94 -17.19 8.49
N GLU A 828 13.61 -17.64 9.57
CA GLU A 828 14.95 -17.14 9.89
C GLU A 828 15.99 -17.56 8.83
N THR A 829 15.88 -18.78 8.29
CA THR A 829 16.76 -19.23 7.20
C THR A 829 16.53 -18.41 5.93
N ARG A 830 15.26 -18.18 5.53
CA ARG A 830 14.89 -17.28 4.42
C ARG A 830 15.48 -15.90 4.63
N ARG A 831 15.26 -15.29 5.81
CA ARG A 831 15.77 -13.97 6.20
C ARG A 831 17.30 -13.87 6.09
N ILE A 832 18.04 -14.90 6.53
CA ILE A 832 19.50 -14.99 6.38
C ILE A 832 19.89 -15.08 4.89
N ILE A 833 19.24 -15.96 4.10
CA ILE A 833 19.53 -16.11 2.67
C ILE A 833 19.25 -14.82 1.88
N SER A 834 18.15 -14.12 2.16
CA SER A 834 17.86 -12.78 1.61
C SER A 834 19.01 -11.80 1.90
N ALA A 835 19.51 -11.79 3.15
CA ALA A 835 20.61 -10.94 3.56
C ALA A 835 21.95 -11.32 2.89
N MET A 836 22.21 -12.62 2.68
CA MET A 836 23.39 -13.10 1.96
C MET A 836 23.34 -12.71 0.48
N LEU A 837 22.20 -12.89 -0.20
CA LEU A 837 22.01 -12.49 -1.59
C LEU A 837 22.18 -10.97 -1.77
N ALA A 838 21.56 -10.18 -0.89
CA ALA A 838 21.74 -8.74 -0.86
C ALA A 838 23.21 -8.34 -0.56
N HIS A 839 23.87 -8.97 0.41
CA HIS A 839 25.25 -8.66 0.73
C HIS A 839 26.18 -8.96 -0.45
N ILE A 840 26.12 -10.15 -1.05
CA ILE A 840 26.90 -10.51 -2.25
C ILE A 840 26.63 -9.51 -3.40
N ASN A 841 25.36 -9.14 -3.63
CA ASN A 841 25.02 -8.17 -4.68
C ASN A 841 25.69 -6.80 -4.45
N TYR A 842 25.51 -6.19 -3.28
CA TYR A 842 26.04 -4.85 -2.98
C TYR A 842 27.55 -4.82 -2.68
N ASN A 843 28.15 -5.93 -2.23
CA ASN A 843 29.56 -6.03 -1.82
C ASN A 843 30.49 -6.53 -2.94
N GLU A 844 30.04 -7.47 -3.78
CA GLU A 844 30.89 -8.16 -4.75
C GLU A 844 30.50 -7.93 -6.22
N TYR A 845 29.19 -7.87 -6.51
CA TYR A 845 28.68 -7.74 -7.87
C TYR A 845 28.61 -6.28 -8.35
N LEU A 846 27.84 -5.43 -7.67
CA LEU A 846 27.63 -4.04 -8.08
C LEU A 846 28.92 -3.22 -8.16
N PRO A 847 29.96 -3.39 -7.32
CA PRO A 847 31.25 -2.71 -7.51
C PRO A 847 31.94 -3.01 -8.84
N LYS A 848 31.69 -4.17 -9.46
CA LYS A 848 32.24 -4.54 -10.77
C LYS A 848 31.45 -3.96 -11.93
N VAL A 849 30.13 -3.89 -11.78
CA VAL A 849 29.23 -3.29 -12.79
C VAL A 849 29.34 -1.76 -12.79
N LEU A 850 29.23 -1.15 -11.61
CA LEU A 850 29.09 0.30 -11.43
C LEU A 850 30.41 1.03 -11.18
N GLY A 851 31.42 0.35 -10.65
CA GLY A 851 32.67 0.97 -10.20
C GLY A 851 32.52 1.74 -8.87
N LEU A 852 33.61 1.82 -8.11
CA LEU A 852 33.61 2.38 -6.75
C LEU A 852 33.16 3.86 -6.69
N SER A 853 33.39 4.64 -7.73
CA SER A 853 32.94 6.04 -7.82
C SER A 853 31.42 6.15 -7.79
N VAL A 854 30.71 5.35 -8.59
CA VAL A 854 29.25 5.34 -8.66
C VAL A 854 28.67 4.70 -7.39
N MET A 855 29.25 3.60 -6.91
CA MET A 855 28.87 2.97 -5.65
C MET A 855 28.94 3.96 -4.46
N THR A 856 29.95 4.84 -4.44
CA THR A 856 30.08 5.91 -3.43
C THR A 856 29.01 6.99 -3.64
N LYS A 857 28.86 7.51 -4.87
CA LYS A 857 27.91 8.60 -5.21
C LYS A 857 26.47 8.30 -4.78
N TYR A 858 26.02 7.05 -4.89
CA TYR A 858 24.65 6.64 -4.60
C TYR A 858 24.48 6.01 -3.19
N ASP A 859 25.52 5.98 -2.35
CA ASP A 859 25.61 5.28 -1.05
C ASP A 859 25.23 3.78 -1.11
N LEU A 860 25.68 3.10 -2.17
CA LEU A 860 25.40 1.68 -2.40
C LEU A 860 26.33 0.77 -1.58
N ILE A 861 27.56 1.22 -1.30
CA ILE A 861 28.58 0.46 -0.54
C ILE A 861 28.00 0.00 0.82
N PRO A 862 28.10 -1.29 1.18
CA PRO A 862 27.78 -1.79 2.52
C PRO A 862 28.63 -1.11 3.60
N LYS A 863 28.11 -0.95 4.82
CA LYS A 863 28.93 -0.46 5.94
C LYS A 863 29.81 -1.60 6.45
N SER A 864 31.05 -1.31 6.85
CA SER A 864 31.96 -2.32 7.43
C SER A 864 31.58 -2.69 8.88
N THR A 865 30.99 -1.74 9.61
CA THR A 865 30.57 -1.87 11.02
C THR A 865 29.30 -1.06 11.27
N GLY A 866 28.55 -1.39 12.32
CA GLY A 866 27.31 -0.69 12.68
C GLY A 866 26.16 -0.98 11.72
N PHE A 867 25.27 -0.01 11.54
CA PHE A 867 24.00 -0.14 10.80
C PHE A 867 23.88 0.92 9.70
N PHE A 868 23.06 0.60 8.69
CA PHE A 868 22.57 1.58 7.71
C PHE A 868 21.39 2.35 8.31
N LYS A 869 21.38 3.67 8.09
CA LYS A 869 20.38 4.62 8.62
C LYS A 869 19.63 5.37 7.52
N GLY A 870 19.79 4.95 6.26
CA GLY A 870 19.22 5.60 5.08
C GLY A 870 17.93 4.95 4.57
N TYR A 871 17.18 4.26 5.43
CA TYR A 871 15.84 3.78 5.09
C TYR A 871 14.86 4.97 5.04
N ASP A 872 14.17 5.11 3.91
CA ASP A 872 13.19 6.16 3.65
C ASP A 872 11.79 5.54 3.51
N PRO A 873 10.87 5.78 4.47
CA PRO A 873 9.50 5.26 4.43
C PRO A 873 8.57 6.02 3.47
N THR A 874 9.08 6.99 2.70
CA THR A 874 8.30 7.73 1.69
C THR A 874 8.57 7.26 0.26
N CYS A 875 9.72 6.66 -0.02
CA CYS A 875 10.09 6.27 -1.38
C CYS A 875 9.55 4.89 -1.81
N ASP A 876 9.50 4.68 -3.13
CA ASP A 876 8.97 3.48 -3.77
C ASP A 876 10.10 2.65 -4.44
N ALA A 877 10.20 1.38 -4.06
CA ALA A 877 11.19 0.44 -4.59
C ALA A 877 10.87 -0.09 -6.00
N SER A 878 9.65 0.13 -6.51
CA SER A 878 9.12 -0.47 -7.73
C SER A 878 10.05 -0.29 -8.94
N ILE A 879 10.25 -1.36 -9.72
CA ILE A 879 11.23 -1.35 -10.80
C ILE A 879 10.81 -0.41 -11.95
N SER A 880 11.77 0.35 -12.47
CA SER A 880 11.57 1.25 -13.60
C SER A 880 11.61 0.53 -14.96
N GLN A 881 10.76 1.00 -15.86
CA GLN A 881 10.68 0.59 -17.27
C GLN A 881 12.04 0.63 -18.01
N PRO A 882 12.83 1.74 -17.98
CA PRO A 882 14.14 1.75 -18.61
C PRO A 882 15.14 0.77 -17.98
N PHE A 883 15.04 0.43 -16.69
CA PHE A 883 15.85 -0.61 -16.07
C PHE A 883 15.49 -2.00 -16.63
N ALA A 884 14.21 -2.38 -16.54
CA ALA A 884 13.73 -3.73 -16.89
C ALA A 884 13.72 -4.04 -18.40
N THR A 885 13.66 -3.02 -19.26
CA THR A 885 13.60 -3.20 -20.74
C THR A 885 14.91 -2.94 -21.46
N ALA A 886 15.84 -2.18 -20.86
CA ALA A 886 17.07 -1.77 -21.52
C ALA A 886 18.31 -1.84 -20.61
N ALA A 887 18.37 -1.04 -19.54
CA ALA A 887 19.63 -0.80 -18.84
C ALA A 887 20.19 -2.05 -18.16
N TYR A 888 19.36 -2.84 -17.46
CA TYR A 888 19.82 -4.07 -16.80
C TYR A 888 19.99 -5.26 -17.76
N ARG A 889 19.57 -5.10 -19.02
CA ARG A 889 19.76 -6.10 -20.09
C ARG A 889 21.16 -6.09 -20.69
N PHE A 890 22.08 -5.25 -20.20
CA PHE A 890 23.48 -5.21 -20.63
C PHE A 890 24.14 -6.60 -20.62
N GLY A 891 23.75 -7.46 -19.67
CA GLY A 891 24.22 -8.83 -19.53
C GLY A 891 23.99 -9.74 -20.75
N HIS A 892 23.20 -9.32 -21.74
CA HIS A 892 23.01 -10.06 -23.00
C HIS A 892 24.22 -9.98 -23.96
N SER A 893 25.09 -8.96 -23.88
CA SER A 893 26.37 -8.96 -24.63
C SER A 893 27.33 -10.01 -24.06
N LEU A 894 27.34 -10.13 -22.72
CA LEU A 894 28.21 -11.00 -21.93
C LEU A 894 27.99 -12.52 -22.14
N ILE A 895 26.94 -12.92 -22.86
CA ILE A 895 26.54 -14.33 -23.06
C ILE A 895 27.44 -15.04 -24.08
N ARG A 896 28.21 -16.02 -23.60
CA ARG A 896 28.99 -16.92 -24.47
C ARG A 896 28.13 -18.05 -25.05
N ARG A 897 28.49 -18.55 -26.23
CA ARG A 897 27.81 -19.69 -26.87
C ARG A 897 28.10 -21.03 -26.20
N TYR A 898 29.36 -21.28 -25.84
CA TYR A 898 29.81 -22.58 -25.33
C TYR A 898 30.04 -22.51 -23.83
N LEU A 899 29.19 -23.21 -23.08
CA LEU A 899 29.21 -23.27 -21.62
C LEU A 899 30.18 -24.38 -21.21
N HIS A 900 31.36 -24.01 -20.74
CA HIS A 900 32.42 -24.96 -20.40
C HIS A 900 32.07 -25.81 -19.18
N ARG A 901 32.67 -26.99 -19.11
CA ARG A 901 32.55 -27.92 -17.98
C ARG A 901 33.94 -28.29 -17.53
N LEU A 902 34.34 -27.74 -16.39
CA LEU A 902 35.69 -27.83 -15.85
C LEU A 902 35.71 -28.68 -14.59
N SER A 903 36.85 -29.30 -14.31
CA SER A 903 37.09 -30.04 -13.06
C SER A 903 37.44 -29.07 -11.91
N PRO A 904 37.48 -29.54 -10.65
CA PRO A 904 37.94 -28.75 -9.49
C PRO A 904 39.38 -28.22 -9.57
N VAL A 905 40.14 -28.56 -10.62
CA VAL A 905 41.47 -28.03 -10.92
C VAL A 905 41.51 -27.22 -12.23
N TYR A 906 40.35 -26.70 -12.67
CA TYR A 906 40.19 -25.82 -13.84
C TYR A 906 40.65 -26.43 -15.18
N HIS A 907 40.67 -27.76 -15.30
CA HIS A 907 40.89 -28.47 -16.56
C HIS A 907 39.56 -28.89 -17.19
N ASN A 908 39.48 -28.98 -18.53
CA ASN A 908 38.28 -29.46 -19.22
C ASN A 908 37.90 -30.88 -18.72
N GLN A 909 36.67 -31.02 -18.21
CA GLN A 909 36.12 -32.29 -17.72
C GLN A 909 35.30 -33.02 -18.78
N SER A 910 34.51 -32.28 -19.58
CA SER A 910 33.75 -32.83 -20.70
C SER A 910 33.74 -31.86 -21.89
N ALA A 911 33.07 -32.24 -22.98
CA ALA A 911 32.66 -31.28 -23.99
C ALA A 911 31.80 -30.16 -23.36
N PRO A 912 31.89 -28.90 -23.87
CA PRO A 912 31.03 -27.81 -23.42
C PRO A 912 29.60 -27.98 -23.94
N VAL A 913 28.63 -27.39 -23.24
CA VAL A 913 27.24 -27.32 -23.70
C VAL A 913 27.11 -26.19 -24.75
N ASP A 914 26.55 -26.49 -25.92
CA ASP A 914 26.24 -25.48 -26.94
C ASP A 914 24.88 -24.83 -26.62
N LEU A 915 24.90 -23.64 -26.01
CA LEU A 915 23.69 -22.92 -25.57
C LEU A 915 22.66 -22.76 -26.71
N ALA A 916 23.13 -22.59 -27.95
CA ALA A 916 22.31 -22.49 -29.16
C ALA A 916 21.39 -23.72 -29.42
N ARG A 917 21.61 -24.83 -28.70
CA ARG A 917 20.91 -26.11 -28.82
C ARG A 917 20.34 -26.63 -27.49
N THR A 918 20.35 -25.81 -26.43
CA THR A 918 20.06 -26.27 -25.06
C THR A 918 19.29 -25.23 -24.21
N PHE A 919 18.58 -24.30 -24.86
CA PHE A 919 17.59 -23.47 -24.17
C PHE A 919 16.37 -24.31 -23.76
N ASN A 920 15.93 -24.21 -22.50
CA ASN A 920 15.00 -25.14 -21.83
C ASN A 920 15.45 -26.63 -21.91
N GLY A 921 16.73 -26.86 -22.14
CA GLY A 921 17.36 -28.19 -22.15
C GLY A 921 18.15 -28.39 -20.87
N VAL A 922 17.76 -29.36 -20.05
CA VAL A 922 18.32 -29.57 -18.69
C VAL A 922 19.17 -30.83 -18.57
N ALA A 923 19.30 -31.62 -19.63
CA ALA A 923 20.00 -32.92 -19.62
C ALA A 923 21.43 -32.89 -19.06
N SER A 924 22.18 -31.78 -19.22
CA SER A 924 23.54 -31.64 -18.67
C SER A 924 23.60 -31.53 -17.13
N ILE A 925 22.47 -31.27 -16.47
CA ILE A 925 22.32 -31.36 -15.00
C ILE A 925 22.21 -32.82 -14.56
N TYR A 926 21.63 -33.68 -15.40
CA TYR A 926 21.46 -35.11 -15.16
C TYR A 926 22.69 -35.94 -15.57
N ASP A 927 23.52 -35.41 -16.47
CA ASP A 927 24.78 -36.01 -16.89
C ASP A 927 25.84 -35.98 -15.77
N GLY A 928 25.88 -37.06 -14.99
CA GLY A 928 26.88 -37.30 -13.95
C GLY A 928 28.28 -37.61 -14.48
N GLU A 929 28.42 -38.24 -15.65
CA GLU A 929 29.74 -38.57 -16.23
C GLU A 929 30.51 -37.29 -16.61
N GLY A 930 29.82 -36.31 -17.19
CA GLY A 930 30.36 -34.97 -17.43
C GLY A 930 30.39 -34.05 -16.20
N GLY A 931 30.00 -34.51 -15.01
CA GLY A 931 30.13 -33.79 -13.74
C GLY A 931 28.96 -32.91 -13.31
N SER A 932 27.76 -33.10 -13.89
CA SER A 932 26.49 -32.49 -13.44
C SER A 932 26.60 -30.97 -13.19
N THR A 933 26.11 -30.50 -12.04
CA THR A 933 26.09 -29.11 -11.58
C THR A 933 27.47 -28.55 -11.26
N ASP A 934 28.33 -29.34 -10.60
CA ASP A 934 29.63 -28.85 -10.13
C ASP A 934 30.60 -28.56 -11.29
N SER A 935 30.60 -29.34 -12.38
CA SER A 935 31.48 -29.04 -13.53
C SER A 935 31.06 -27.79 -14.30
N LEU A 936 29.75 -27.50 -14.34
CA LEU A 936 29.20 -26.25 -14.85
C LEU A 936 29.52 -25.06 -13.93
N LEU A 937 29.50 -25.26 -12.61
CA LEU A 937 29.93 -24.26 -11.63
C LEU A 937 31.40 -23.86 -11.84
N MET A 938 32.30 -24.85 -11.90
CA MET A 938 33.72 -24.62 -12.23
C MET A 938 33.87 -23.94 -13.60
N GLY A 939 33.03 -24.32 -14.58
CA GLY A 939 32.95 -23.67 -15.89
C GLY A 939 32.66 -22.17 -15.81
N MET A 940 31.69 -21.75 -15.00
CA MET A 940 31.33 -20.32 -14.85
C MET A 940 32.42 -19.48 -14.21
N ILE A 941 33.06 -19.99 -13.16
CA ILE A 941 34.11 -19.26 -12.41
C ILE A 941 35.49 -19.35 -13.09
N GLY A 942 35.73 -20.37 -13.91
CA GLY A 942 37.00 -20.60 -14.62
C GLY A 942 37.05 -20.10 -16.07
N SER A 943 35.90 -19.78 -16.68
CA SER A 943 35.83 -19.30 -18.08
C SER A 943 35.58 -17.80 -18.14
N ARG A 944 36.06 -17.14 -19.20
CA ARG A 944 35.83 -15.71 -19.44
C ARG A 944 34.34 -15.39 -19.65
N SER A 945 33.91 -14.20 -19.26
CA SER A 945 32.72 -13.56 -19.83
C SER A 945 32.99 -13.19 -21.30
N MET A 946 31.95 -13.01 -22.13
CA MET A 946 32.11 -12.16 -23.33
C MET A 946 32.31 -10.70 -22.89
N ALA A 947 32.84 -9.86 -23.77
CA ALA A 947 33.05 -8.44 -23.51
C ALA A 947 31.74 -7.66 -23.30
N MET A 948 31.81 -6.52 -22.61
CA MET A 948 30.72 -5.55 -22.55
C MET A 948 30.91 -4.56 -23.69
N ASP A 949 30.24 -4.82 -24.80
CA ASP A 949 30.31 -3.99 -26.01
C ASP A 949 28.98 -4.05 -26.79
N SER A 950 29.00 -3.50 -28.01
CA SER A 950 27.83 -3.43 -28.87
C SER A 950 27.43 -4.76 -29.53
N PHE A 951 28.13 -5.87 -29.29
CA PHE A 951 27.92 -7.15 -29.99
C PHE A 951 27.04 -8.13 -29.20
N ALA A 952 26.59 -9.19 -29.88
CA ALA A 952 25.78 -10.23 -29.26
C ALA A 952 25.98 -11.60 -29.92
N SER A 953 26.25 -12.61 -29.08
CA SER A 953 26.47 -14.00 -29.52
C SER A 953 25.31 -14.53 -30.37
N SER A 954 25.65 -15.20 -31.48
CA SER A 954 24.65 -15.84 -32.36
C SER A 954 23.76 -16.85 -31.64
N ALA A 955 24.21 -17.41 -30.50
CA ALA A 955 23.39 -18.26 -29.65
C ALA A 955 22.07 -17.60 -29.25
N VAL A 956 22.09 -16.32 -28.84
CA VAL A 956 20.88 -15.55 -28.48
C VAL A 956 20.33 -14.73 -29.64
N ARG A 957 21.15 -14.36 -30.63
CA ARG A 957 20.77 -13.48 -31.75
C ARG A 957 20.13 -14.20 -32.94
N ASN A 958 20.37 -15.51 -33.09
CA ASN A 958 19.90 -16.32 -34.23
C ASN A 958 19.37 -17.69 -33.81
N PHE A 959 19.83 -18.24 -32.69
CA PHE A 959 19.53 -19.60 -32.24
C PHE A 959 18.72 -19.66 -30.93
N LEU A 960 18.13 -18.55 -30.47
CA LEU A 960 17.31 -18.53 -29.25
C LEU A 960 16.12 -19.49 -29.42
N PHE A 961 15.99 -20.47 -28.51
CA PHE A 961 15.02 -21.59 -28.60
C PHE A 961 15.01 -22.30 -29.98
N SER A 962 16.15 -22.38 -30.67
CA SER A 962 16.19 -23.01 -31.99
C SER A 962 16.01 -24.53 -31.91
N ARG A 963 15.19 -25.06 -32.83
CA ARG A 963 14.85 -26.48 -32.86
C ARG A 963 16.00 -27.31 -33.38
N ASN A 964 16.47 -28.23 -32.55
CA ASN A 964 17.45 -29.23 -32.94
C ASN A 964 17.01 -29.97 -34.21
N GLY A 965 17.86 -29.98 -35.23
CA GLY A 965 17.59 -30.54 -36.56
C GLY A 965 16.86 -29.63 -37.57
N LEU A 966 16.19 -28.55 -37.15
CA LEU A 966 15.45 -27.64 -38.04
C LEU A 966 16.21 -26.33 -38.26
N ALA A 967 16.82 -26.18 -39.43
CA ALA A 967 17.65 -25.02 -39.76
C ALA A 967 16.87 -23.69 -39.72
N ARG A 968 17.53 -22.63 -39.21
CA ARG A 968 17.02 -21.23 -39.18
C ARG A 968 15.66 -21.06 -38.47
N SER A 969 15.39 -21.93 -37.50
CA SER A 969 14.16 -21.98 -36.70
C SER A 969 14.12 -21.02 -35.52
N GLY A 970 15.26 -20.63 -34.96
CA GLY A 970 15.35 -19.85 -33.72
C GLY A 970 14.82 -18.41 -33.81
N MET A 971 14.87 -17.74 -32.65
CA MET A 971 14.50 -16.34 -32.43
C MET A 971 15.74 -15.45 -32.21
N ASP A 972 15.52 -14.16 -31.98
CA ASP A 972 16.57 -13.15 -31.78
C ASP A 972 16.27 -12.30 -30.54
N LEU A 973 17.05 -12.49 -29.47
CA LEU A 973 16.91 -11.78 -28.20
C LEU A 973 17.15 -10.27 -28.32
N ILE A 974 17.97 -9.82 -29.26
CA ILE A 974 18.28 -8.40 -29.45
C ILE A 974 17.12 -7.69 -30.15
N THR A 975 16.54 -8.33 -31.17
CA THR A 975 15.25 -7.92 -31.76
C THR A 975 14.16 -7.80 -30.70
N ILE A 976 14.09 -8.77 -29.76
CA ILE A 976 13.13 -8.77 -28.66
C ILE A 976 13.39 -7.62 -27.68
N ASN A 977 14.64 -7.37 -27.26
CA ASN A 977 14.97 -6.28 -26.33
C ASN A 977 14.56 -4.90 -26.87
N ILE A 978 14.95 -4.61 -28.12
CA ILE A 978 14.65 -3.34 -28.78
C ILE A 978 13.13 -3.14 -28.92
N LEU A 979 12.41 -4.17 -29.41
CA LEU A 979 10.97 -4.05 -29.58
C LEU A 979 10.21 -4.02 -28.23
N ARG A 980 10.67 -4.75 -27.21
CA ARG A 980 10.08 -4.71 -25.86
C ARG A 980 10.18 -3.32 -25.25
N ALA A 981 11.31 -2.62 -25.41
CA ALA A 981 11.43 -1.21 -24.98
C ALA A 981 10.45 -0.29 -25.73
N ARG A 982 10.33 -0.42 -27.06
CA ARG A 982 9.33 0.32 -27.87
C ARG A 982 7.88 -0.01 -27.48
N GLU A 983 7.60 -1.24 -27.05
CA GLU A 983 6.27 -1.72 -26.62
C GLU A 983 5.90 -1.29 -25.20
N HIS A 984 6.89 -1.05 -24.35
CA HIS A 984 6.77 -0.50 -23.00
C HIS A 984 6.80 1.04 -22.96
N GLY A 985 6.70 1.72 -24.11
CA GLY A 985 6.72 3.17 -24.18
C GLY A 985 8.02 3.80 -23.66
N VAL A 986 9.15 3.11 -23.79
CA VAL A 986 10.45 3.61 -23.30
C VAL A 986 11.10 4.52 -24.35
N GLN A 987 11.62 5.62 -23.84
CA GLN A 987 12.18 6.73 -24.59
C GLN A 987 13.48 6.33 -25.32
N PRO A 988 13.87 7.06 -26.38
CA PRO A 988 15.17 6.92 -27.01
C PRO A 988 16.35 7.12 -26.05
N TYR A 989 17.52 6.58 -26.43
CA TYR A 989 18.79 6.73 -25.72
C TYR A 989 19.12 8.19 -25.35
N ASN A 990 18.88 9.12 -26.28
CA ASN A 990 19.27 10.52 -26.12
C ASN A 990 18.41 11.31 -25.10
N ASP A 991 17.31 10.74 -24.61
CA ASP A 991 16.50 11.31 -23.52
C ASP A 991 17.06 10.97 -22.13
N PHE A 992 17.80 9.86 -22.00
CA PHE A 992 18.42 9.41 -20.76
C PHE A 992 19.91 9.78 -20.62
N ARG A 993 20.55 10.16 -21.74
CA ARG A 993 21.99 10.51 -21.78
C ARG A 993 22.31 11.72 -20.90
N LEU A 994 23.49 11.71 -20.27
CA LEU A 994 24.04 12.84 -19.51
C LEU A 994 24.46 14.00 -20.42
N GLY A 995 23.46 14.75 -20.90
CA GLY A 995 23.59 15.79 -21.92
C GLY A 995 23.13 15.27 -23.28
N ARG A 996 22.30 16.05 -23.99
CA ARG A 996 21.72 15.63 -25.27
C ARG A 996 22.70 15.78 -26.44
N ALA A 997 22.90 14.73 -27.21
CA ALA A 997 23.58 14.79 -28.50
C ALA A 997 22.70 15.52 -29.54
N ARG A 998 23.29 16.26 -30.46
CA ARG A 998 22.59 16.93 -31.58
C ARG A 998 22.89 16.27 -32.92
N THR A 999 23.99 15.54 -33.00
CA THR A 999 24.43 14.75 -34.16
C THR A 999 25.06 13.44 -33.69
N PHE A 1000 25.15 12.46 -34.59
CA PHE A 1000 25.89 11.21 -34.32
C PHE A 1000 27.38 11.46 -33.98
N HIS A 1001 28.00 12.53 -34.48
CA HIS A 1001 29.39 12.88 -34.15
C HIS A 1001 29.57 13.24 -32.66
N ASP A 1002 28.55 13.74 -31.98
CA ASP A 1002 28.64 14.12 -30.56
C ASP A 1002 28.83 12.90 -29.64
N LEU A 1003 28.57 11.70 -30.15
CA LEU A 1003 28.79 10.42 -29.48
C LEU A 1003 30.26 9.94 -29.53
N SER A 1004 31.15 10.60 -30.29
CA SER A 1004 32.54 10.15 -30.55
C SER A 1004 33.41 9.96 -29.30
N ASN A 1005 33.13 10.69 -28.22
CA ASN A 1005 33.78 10.49 -26.93
C ASN A 1005 33.33 9.18 -26.25
N GLU A 1006 32.05 8.82 -26.39
CA GLU A 1006 31.39 7.72 -25.69
C GLU A 1006 31.38 6.40 -26.47
N MET A 1007 31.29 6.43 -27.80
CA MET A 1007 31.08 5.24 -28.63
C MET A 1007 32.24 5.01 -29.61
N ASN A 1008 32.35 3.79 -30.15
CA ASN A 1008 33.31 3.48 -31.21
C ASN A 1008 32.86 4.11 -32.54
N SER A 1009 33.77 4.70 -33.31
CA SER A 1009 33.50 5.31 -34.62
C SER A 1009 32.73 4.38 -35.56
N ARG A 1010 33.08 3.08 -35.61
CA ARG A 1010 32.37 2.08 -36.42
C ARG A 1010 30.91 1.88 -35.98
N THR A 1011 30.64 1.96 -34.68
CA THR A 1011 29.29 1.87 -34.13
C THR A 1011 28.50 3.14 -34.47
N ILE A 1012 29.13 4.31 -34.38
CA ILE A 1012 28.54 5.60 -34.78
C ILE A 1012 28.20 5.63 -36.29
N GLU A 1013 29.11 5.17 -37.14
CA GLU A 1013 28.92 5.03 -38.60
C GLU A 1013 27.74 4.11 -38.92
N ASN A 1014 27.60 2.97 -38.22
CA ASN A 1014 26.47 2.07 -38.40
C ASN A 1014 25.15 2.65 -37.84
N LEU A 1015 25.17 3.37 -36.72
CA LEU A 1015 23.99 4.07 -36.18
C LEU A 1015 23.49 5.13 -37.17
N GLN A 1016 24.39 5.99 -37.67
CA GLN A 1016 24.09 7.03 -38.67
C GLN A 1016 23.62 6.46 -40.02
N ARG A 1017 23.90 5.18 -40.31
CA ARG A 1017 23.44 4.48 -41.51
C ARG A 1017 22.02 3.91 -41.41
N ILE A 1018 21.49 3.68 -40.20
CA ILE A 1018 20.20 3.00 -39.99
C ILE A 1018 19.16 3.81 -39.21
N TYR A 1019 19.57 4.75 -38.37
CA TYR A 1019 18.72 5.75 -37.74
C TYR A 1019 18.80 7.07 -38.51
N GLU A 1020 17.73 7.88 -38.48
CA GLU A 1020 17.67 9.14 -39.22
C GLU A 1020 18.28 10.29 -38.40
N ASP A 1021 17.94 10.34 -37.12
CA ASP A 1021 18.44 11.29 -36.14
C ASP A 1021 19.05 10.55 -34.93
N VAL A 1022 19.95 11.21 -34.19
CA VAL A 1022 20.49 10.67 -32.94
C VAL A 1022 19.42 10.54 -31.85
N ASP A 1023 18.34 11.31 -31.97
CA ASP A 1023 17.13 11.19 -31.16
C ASP A 1023 16.30 9.92 -31.42
N ASP A 1024 16.56 9.14 -32.47
CA ASP A 1024 15.77 7.93 -32.77
C ASP A 1024 16.29 6.66 -32.07
N VAL A 1025 17.56 6.68 -31.63
CA VAL A 1025 18.34 5.51 -31.20
C VAL A 1025 17.67 4.82 -30.00
N ASP A 1026 17.46 3.50 -30.08
CA ASP A 1026 16.80 2.75 -29.01
C ASP A 1026 17.68 2.65 -27.75
N LEU A 1027 17.08 2.81 -26.56
CA LEU A 1027 17.81 2.91 -25.29
C LEU A 1027 18.76 1.72 -25.03
N PHE A 1028 18.32 0.49 -25.30
CA PHE A 1028 19.16 -0.70 -25.19
C PHE A 1028 20.38 -0.64 -26.11
N THR A 1029 20.17 -0.32 -27.38
CA THR A 1029 21.21 -0.18 -28.41
C THR A 1029 22.22 0.90 -28.05
N GLY A 1030 21.75 2.03 -27.51
CA GLY A 1030 22.62 3.10 -27.03
C GLY A 1030 23.47 2.69 -25.83
N ILE A 1031 22.84 2.16 -24.76
CA ILE A 1031 23.54 1.78 -23.51
C ILE A 1031 24.65 0.75 -23.75
N ILE A 1032 24.42 -0.27 -24.58
CA ILE A 1032 25.47 -1.28 -24.86
C ILE A 1032 26.51 -0.81 -25.90
N SER A 1033 26.30 0.35 -26.53
CA SER A 1033 27.27 0.99 -27.42
C SER A 1033 28.19 2.00 -26.72
N GLU A 1034 27.85 2.43 -25.49
CA GLU A 1034 28.69 3.30 -24.66
C GLU A 1034 29.93 2.55 -24.14
N ARG A 1035 31.09 3.21 -24.19
CA ARG A 1035 32.31 2.81 -23.50
C ARG A 1035 32.15 2.98 -21.99
N ALA A 1036 32.53 1.97 -21.22
CA ALA A 1036 32.60 2.07 -19.77
C ALA A 1036 33.72 3.03 -19.31
N PRO A 1037 33.49 3.87 -18.29
CA PRO A 1037 34.56 4.62 -17.64
C PRO A 1037 35.48 3.69 -16.81
N PRO A 1038 36.73 4.09 -16.52
CA PRO A 1038 37.69 3.24 -15.82
C PRO A 1038 37.17 2.68 -14.49
N GLY A 1039 37.17 1.35 -14.37
CA GLY A 1039 36.73 0.62 -13.17
C GLY A 1039 35.23 0.31 -13.10
N ALA A 1040 34.45 0.64 -14.13
CA ALA A 1040 33.08 0.16 -14.33
C ALA A 1040 33.01 -0.85 -15.48
N LEU A 1041 31.88 -1.56 -15.62
CA LEU A 1041 31.61 -2.46 -16.74
C LEU A 1041 30.76 -1.82 -17.83
N ILE A 1042 29.80 -0.96 -17.47
CA ILE A 1042 28.81 -0.35 -18.39
C ILE A 1042 29.03 1.16 -18.55
N GLY A 1043 28.49 1.73 -19.62
CA GLY A 1043 28.63 3.15 -19.94
C GLY A 1043 27.81 4.12 -19.09
N PRO A 1044 28.04 5.45 -19.21
CA PRO A 1044 27.48 6.47 -18.32
C PRO A 1044 25.95 6.48 -18.16
N THR A 1045 25.20 6.24 -19.24
CA THR A 1045 23.73 6.19 -19.22
C THR A 1045 23.24 4.93 -18.52
N GLY A 1046 23.87 3.78 -18.82
CA GLY A 1046 23.62 2.53 -18.11
C GLY A 1046 23.95 2.63 -16.61
N LEU A 1047 25.09 3.22 -16.27
CA LEU A 1047 25.51 3.46 -14.88
C LEU A 1047 24.50 4.28 -14.10
N CYS A 1048 23.95 5.34 -14.71
CA CYS A 1048 22.96 6.17 -14.06
C CYS A 1048 21.70 5.38 -13.72
N LEU A 1049 21.11 4.69 -14.71
CA LEU A 1049 19.85 3.94 -14.55
C LEU A 1049 19.98 2.75 -13.59
N VAL A 1050 21.09 2.02 -13.63
CA VAL A 1050 21.32 0.87 -12.75
C VAL A 1050 21.60 1.33 -11.31
N ALA A 1051 22.43 2.37 -11.10
CA ALA A 1051 22.70 2.89 -9.77
C ALA A 1051 21.50 3.60 -9.11
N GLU A 1052 20.63 4.21 -9.92
CA GLU A 1052 19.34 4.78 -9.48
C GLU A 1052 18.44 3.67 -8.91
N GLN A 1053 18.21 2.59 -9.66
CA GLN A 1053 17.32 1.50 -9.23
C GLN A 1053 17.84 0.80 -7.97
N PHE A 1054 19.14 0.48 -7.89
CA PHE A 1054 19.73 -0.10 -6.67
C PHE A 1054 19.83 0.89 -5.50
N SER A 1055 19.87 2.21 -5.76
CA SER A 1055 19.70 3.21 -4.70
C SER A 1055 18.30 3.10 -4.08
N ARG A 1056 17.25 2.94 -4.89
CA ARG A 1056 15.87 2.76 -4.39
C ARG A 1056 15.66 1.41 -3.72
N THR A 1057 16.14 0.29 -4.27
CA THR A 1057 15.96 -1.03 -3.61
C THR A 1057 16.80 -1.20 -2.34
N LYS A 1058 17.83 -0.36 -2.11
CA LYS A 1058 18.50 -0.22 -0.81
C LYS A 1058 17.75 0.68 0.19
N LYS A 1059 17.22 1.83 -0.27
CA LYS A 1059 16.67 2.88 0.61
C LYS A 1059 15.19 2.74 0.91
N CYS A 1060 14.39 2.22 -0.02
CA CYS A 1060 12.94 2.06 0.14
C CYS A 1060 12.54 0.71 0.76
N ASP A 1061 13.52 -0.16 1.05
CA ASP A 1061 13.31 -1.49 1.65
C ASP A 1061 13.50 -1.45 3.18
N ARG A 1062 12.40 -1.58 3.91
CA ARG A 1062 12.37 -1.65 5.39
C ARG A 1062 13.17 -2.82 5.93
N PHE A 1063 13.26 -3.90 5.18
CA PHE A 1063 13.97 -5.12 5.55
C PHE A 1063 15.36 -5.23 4.88
N PHE A 1064 15.91 -4.14 4.31
CA PHE A 1064 17.30 -4.14 3.84
C PHE A 1064 18.22 -4.51 5.00
N TYR A 1065 19.10 -5.50 4.78
CA TYR A 1065 19.71 -6.25 5.88
C TYR A 1065 20.46 -5.38 6.90
N GLU A 1066 21.13 -4.31 6.47
CA GLU A 1066 21.89 -3.43 7.37
C GLU A 1066 21.02 -2.48 8.23
N ASN A 1067 19.70 -2.39 8.02
CA ASN A 1067 18.84 -1.42 8.72
C ASN A 1067 18.81 -1.63 10.24
N GLU A 1068 18.82 -0.54 11.00
CA GLU A 1068 18.52 -0.54 12.44
C GLU A 1068 17.04 -0.27 12.76
N ALA A 1069 16.66 -0.57 14.00
CA ALA A 1069 15.38 -0.19 14.63
C ALA A 1069 14.10 -0.72 13.95
N GLN A 1070 14.20 -1.67 13.03
CA GLN A 1070 13.06 -2.40 12.46
C GLN A 1070 12.88 -3.74 13.19
N ALA A 1071 11.65 -4.26 13.23
CA ALA A 1071 11.39 -5.57 13.85
C ALA A 1071 12.16 -6.72 13.20
N GLY A 1072 12.50 -6.59 11.91
CA GLY A 1072 13.35 -7.53 11.16
C GLY A 1072 14.85 -7.22 11.18
N SER A 1073 15.31 -6.19 11.89
CA SER A 1073 16.74 -5.84 11.99
C SER A 1073 17.55 -6.98 12.62
N PHE A 1074 18.71 -7.28 12.03
CA PHE A 1074 19.69 -8.19 12.65
C PHE A 1074 20.40 -7.51 13.83
N THR A 1075 20.98 -8.31 14.74
CA THR A 1075 21.89 -7.76 15.76
C THR A 1075 23.22 -7.33 15.15
N ALA A 1076 24.01 -6.52 15.87
CA ALA A 1076 25.34 -6.12 15.41
C ALA A 1076 26.27 -7.32 15.14
N ASP A 1077 26.19 -8.36 15.99
CA ASP A 1077 26.95 -9.60 15.84
C ASP A 1077 26.47 -10.40 14.61
N GLN A 1078 25.16 -10.52 14.41
CA GLN A 1078 24.57 -11.17 13.23
C GLN A 1078 24.98 -10.47 11.93
N LEU A 1079 25.01 -9.13 11.91
CA LEU A 1079 25.55 -8.37 10.77
C LEU A 1079 27.05 -8.58 10.58
N SER A 1080 27.82 -8.73 11.66
CA SER A 1080 29.26 -9.02 11.58
C SER A 1080 29.55 -10.40 11.00
N GLU A 1081 28.60 -11.35 11.06
CA GLU A 1081 28.69 -12.64 10.39
C GLU A 1081 28.20 -12.58 8.94
N ILE A 1082 27.07 -11.91 8.65
CA ILE A 1082 26.57 -11.74 7.27
C ILE A 1082 27.61 -11.03 6.39
N ARG A 1083 28.32 -10.03 6.92
CA ARG A 1083 29.40 -9.28 6.23
C ARG A 1083 30.66 -10.10 5.92
N LYS A 1084 30.73 -11.37 6.32
CA LYS A 1084 31.79 -12.31 5.93
C LYS A 1084 31.46 -13.13 4.68
N VAL A 1085 30.19 -13.19 4.29
CA VAL A 1085 29.73 -14.10 3.25
C VAL A 1085 30.15 -13.60 1.86
N SER A 1086 31.02 -14.36 1.20
CA SER A 1086 31.33 -14.22 -0.22
C SER A 1086 30.59 -15.26 -1.06
N LEU A 1087 30.39 -14.99 -2.36
CA LEU A 1087 29.84 -16.01 -3.28
C LEU A 1087 30.72 -17.28 -3.32
N SER A 1088 32.04 -17.12 -3.19
CA SER A 1088 32.98 -18.25 -3.09
C SER A 1088 32.80 -19.06 -1.80
N SER A 1089 32.50 -18.42 -0.66
CA SER A 1089 32.22 -19.12 0.62
C SER A 1089 30.93 -19.95 0.55
N LEU A 1090 29.90 -19.43 -0.13
CA LEU A 1090 28.65 -20.15 -0.43
C LEU A 1090 28.95 -21.39 -1.29
N PHE A 1091 29.65 -21.26 -2.41
CA PHE A 1091 30.00 -22.41 -3.26
C PHE A 1091 30.83 -23.47 -2.52
N CYS A 1092 31.76 -23.08 -1.66
CA CYS A 1092 32.48 -23.99 -0.77
C CYS A 1092 31.58 -24.71 0.24
N SER A 1093 30.47 -24.09 0.65
CA SER A 1093 29.47 -24.67 1.55
C SER A 1093 28.48 -25.61 0.83
N THR A 1094 28.28 -25.43 -0.49
CA THR A 1094 27.22 -26.10 -1.27
C THR A 1094 27.72 -27.11 -2.31
N SER A 1095 29.03 -27.19 -2.57
CA SER A 1095 29.64 -28.15 -3.50
C SER A 1095 30.49 -29.18 -2.77
N HIS A 1096 30.25 -30.47 -3.01
CA HIS A 1096 30.99 -31.54 -2.35
C HIS A 1096 32.38 -31.77 -2.95
N ILE A 1097 32.56 -31.53 -4.26
CA ILE A 1097 33.85 -31.74 -4.94
C ILE A 1097 34.77 -30.51 -4.86
N LEU A 1098 34.23 -29.31 -4.62
CA LEU A 1098 35.01 -28.10 -4.49
C LEU A 1098 35.88 -28.16 -3.22
N LYS A 1099 37.18 -27.91 -3.37
CA LYS A 1099 38.16 -27.87 -2.26
C LYS A 1099 39.07 -26.65 -2.31
N ARG A 1100 39.19 -26.03 -3.50
CA ARG A 1100 39.86 -24.74 -3.70
C ARG A 1100 39.04 -23.89 -4.65
N ILE A 1101 38.93 -22.59 -4.37
CA ILE A 1101 38.23 -21.61 -5.21
C ILE A 1101 38.95 -20.26 -5.11
N GLN A 1102 38.84 -19.41 -6.13
CA GLN A 1102 39.31 -18.03 -6.01
C GLN A 1102 38.51 -17.23 -4.97
N PRO A 1103 39.10 -16.26 -4.26
CA PRO A 1103 38.35 -15.39 -3.34
C PRO A 1103 37.21 -14.60 -3.99
N ASP A 1104 37.42 -14.09 -5.21
CA ASP A 1104 36.42 -13.37 -6.00
C ASP A 1104 35.93 -14.22 -7.18
N SER A 1105 34.82 -14.95 -6.99
CA SER A 1105 34.19 -15.80 -8.02
C SER A 1105 33.82 -15.07 -9.33
N PHE A 1106 33.71 -13.73 -9.30
CA PHE A 1106 33.38 -12.91 -10.48
C PHE A 1106 34.59 -12.49 -11.31
N SER A 1107 35.80 -12.63 -10.77
CA SER A 1107 37.06 -12.51 -11.51
C SER A 1107 37.59 -13.89 -11.86
N LEU A 1108 38.35 -13.99 -12.94
CA LEU A 1108 39.10 -15.21 -13.27
C LEU A 1108 40.13 -15.51 -12.18
N PRO A 1109 40.50 -16.78 -11.97
CA PRO A 1109 41.62 -17.13 -11.09
C PRO A 1109 42.95 -16.64 -11.69
N ASP A 1110 43.83 -16.09 -10.86
CA ASP A 1110 45.17 -15.63 -11.24
C ASP A 1110 46.18 -15.88 -10.11
N ASP A 1111 47.46 -16.11 -10.42
CA ASP A 1111 48.46 -16.53 -9.43
C ASP A 1111 48.85 -15.46 -8.38
N LEU A 1112 48.41 -14.21 -8.54
CA LEU A 1112 48.85 -13.07 -7.71
C LEU A 1112 47.72 -12.45 -6.88
N THR A 1113 46.54 -12.17 -7.46
CA THR A 1113 45.47 -11.40 -6.79
C THR A 1113 44.22 -12.20 -6.47
N ASN A 1114 43.96 -13.28 -7.20
CA ASN A 1114 42.75 -14.09 -7.10
C ASN A 1114 43.07 -15.60 -7.18
N ALA A 1115 44.15 -16.02 -6.54
CA ALA A 1115 44.64 -17.40 -6.60
C ALA A 1115 43.66 -18.36 -5.91
N PRO A 1116 43.38 -19.57 -6.46
CA PRO A 1116 42.50 -20.53 -5.81
C PRO A 1116 43.01 -20.98 -4.44
N VAL A 1117 42.38 -20.53 -3.36
CA VAL A 1117 42.71 -20.85 -1.96
C VAL A 1117 41.88 -22.03 -1.44
N PRO A 1118 42.31 -22.76 -0.38
CA PRO A 1118 41.49 -23.80 0.25
C PRO A 1118 40.15 -23.24 0.76
N CYS A 1119 39.07 -24.00 0.58
CA CYS A 1119 37.73 -23.60 1.07
C CYS A 1119 37.71 -23.26 2.58
N ASP A 1120 38.49 -23.98 3.39
CA ASP A 1120 38.58 -23.78 4.84
C ASP A 1120 39.32 -22.49 5.25
N SER A 1121 39.95 -21.80 4.28
CA SER A 1121 40.64 -20.52 4.50
C SER A 1121 39.80 -19.29 4.12
N LEU A 1122 38.66 -19.49 3.44
CA LEU A 1122 37.66 -18.44 3.30
C LEU A 1122 36.90 -18.27 4.62
N PRO A 1123 36.44 -17.05 4.96
CA PRO A 1123 35.57 -16.87 6.10
C PRO A 1123 34.18 -17.45 5.79
N HIS A 1124 33.58 -18.11 6.79
CA HIS A 1124 32.25 -18.72 6.70
C HIS A 1124 31.32 -18.08 7.73
N LEU A 1125 30.01 -18.12 7.46
CA LEU A 1125 28.97 -17.63 8.36
C LEU A 1125 28.92 -18.45 9.66
N ASP A 1126 29.26 -17.86 10.81
CA ASP A 1126 28.94 -18.47 12.11
C ASP A 1126 27.48 -18.17 12.47
N LEU A 1127 26.75 -19.21 12.85
CA LEU A 1127 25.35 -19.13 13.29
C LEU A 1127 25.22 -19.05 14.82
N THR A 1128 26.34 -18.99 15.55
CA THR A 1128 26.37 -18.78 17.01
C THR A 1128 25.61 -17.51 17.45
N PRO A 1129 25.64 -16.37 16.72
CA PRO A 1129 24.79 -15.19 17.04
C PRO A 1129 23.29 -15.36 16.82
N TRP A 1130 22.82 -16.52 16.32
CA TRP A 1130 21.39 -16.88 16.26
C TRP A 1130 20.98 -17.85 17.38
N ILE A 1131 21.86 -18.20 18.33
CA ILE A 1131 21.49 -19.05 19.48
C ILE A 1131 20.53 -18.28 20.40
N GLU A 1132 19.27 -18.65 20.38
CA GLU A 1132 18.29 -18.23 21.39
C GLU A 1132 18.47 -19.09 22.64
N LYS A 1133 18.83 -18.44 23.76
CA LYS A 1133 18.80 -19.11 25.06
C LYS A 1133 17.34 -19.44 25.39
N PRO A 1134 16.96 -20.73 25.50
CA PRO A 1134 15.58 -21.08 25.82
C PRO A 1134 15.19 -20.42 27.14
N SER A 1135 14.01 -19.82 27.17
CA SER A 1135 13.54 -19.03 28.30
C SER A 1135 12.08 -19.30 28.61
N CYS A 1136 11.72 -19.13 29.87
CA CYS A 1136 10.36 -19.34 30.38
C CYS A 1136 9.78 -17.98 30.77
N SER A 1137 8.54 -17.70 30.37
CA SER A 1137 7.77 -16.66 31.04
C SER A 1137 7.36 -17.16 32.42
N ILE A 1138 7.82 -16.49 33.48
CA ILE A 1138 7.50 -16.79 34.87
C ILE A 1138 6.95 -15.51 35.51
N TYR A 1139 5.65 -15.48 35.77
CA TYR A 1139 4.92 -14.26 36.18
C TYR A 1139 5.16 -13.03 35.27
N GLY A 1140 5.35 -13.27 33.97
CA GLY A 1140 5.63 -12.22 32.96
C GLY A 1140 7.10 -11.82 32.82
N VAL A 1141 7.98 -12.30 33.70
CA VAL A 1141 9.44 -12.13 33.56
C VAL A 1141 9.97 -13.25 32.66
N SER A 1142 10.78 -12.89 31.64
CA SER A 1142 11.52 -13.91 30.87
C SER A 1142 12.74 -14.38 31.67
N VAL A 1143 12.76 -15.67 32.00
CA VAL A 1143 13.80 -16.32 32.81
C VAL A 1143 14.54 -17.33 31.95
N ALA A 1144 15.85 -17.16 31.76
CA ALA A 1144 16.67 -18.10 30.98
C ALA A 1144 16.71 -19.50 31.62
N ALA A 1145 16.67 -20.55 30.80
CA ALA A 1145 16.72 -21.94 31.27
C ALA A 1145 17.96 -22.21 32.13
N GLY A 1146 17.77 -23.01 33.19
CA GLY A 1146 18.74 -23.22 34.25
C GLY A 1146 18.74 -22.13 35.34
N SER A 1147 18.14 -20.96 35.10
CA SER A 1147 18.03 -19.90 36.11
C SER A 1147 16.82 -20.14 37.03
N THR A 1148 17.00 -19.86 38.32
CA THR A 1148 15.93 -19.86 39.32
C THR A 1148 15.65 -18.43 39.77
N ILE A 1149 14.39 -18.00 39.63
CA ILE A 1149 13.89 -16.80 40.30
C ILE A 1149 13.06 -17.18 41.52
N SER A 1150 12.82 -16.22 42.41
CA SER A 1150 11.92 -16.37 43.55
C SER A 1150 10.84 -15.30 43.44
N PRO A 1151 9.73 -15.56 42.73
CA PRO A 1151 8.71 -14.53 42.42
C PRO A 1151 7.86 -14.14 43.64
N SER A 1152 7.97 -14.88 44.75
CA SER A 1152 7.44 -14.48 46.06
C SER A 1152 8.33 -15.06 47.17
N PRO A 1153 8.23 -14.58 48.42
CA PRO A 1153 8.99 -15.13 49.54
C PRO A 1153 8.71 -16.61 49.82
N CYS A 1154 7.55 -17.10 49.37
CA CYS A 1154 7.05 -18.45 49.58
C CYS A 1154 7.26 -19.40 48.38
N GLN A 1155 7.86 -18.96 47.28
CA GLN A 1155 7.94 -19.73 46.04
C GLN A 1155 9.27 -19.52 45.30
N THR A 1156 9.87 -20.63 44.86
CA THR A 1156 11.03 -20.62 43.93
C THR A 1156 10.59 -21.22 42.60
N CYS A 1157 11.00 -20.63 41.48
CA CYS A 1157 10.66 -21.07 40.13
C CYS A 1157 11.91 -21.14 39.26
N THR A 1158 12.27 -22.36 38.86
CA THR A 1158 13.39 -22.63 37.93
C THR A 1158 12.85 -22.75 36.51
N CYS A 1159 13.40 -21.99 35.57
CA CYS A 1159 13.13 -22.27 34.16
C CYS A 1159 13.87 -23.55 33.74
N THR A 1160 13.14 -24.53 33.22
CA THR A 1160 13.72 -25.79 32.71
C THR A 1160 13.43 -25.94 31.22
N THR A 1161 14.11 -26.87 30.55
CA THR A 1161 13.85 -27.20 29.14
C THR A 1161 12.43 -27.73 28.88
N GLY A 1162 11.71 -28.18 29.93
CA GLY A 1162 10.29 -28.52 29.89
C GLY A 1162 9.35 -27.41 30.40
N GLY A 1163 9.79 -26.14 30.38
CA GLY A 1163 9.05 -25.01 30.92
C GLY A 1163 9.37 -24.71 32.40
N PRO A 1164 8.65 -23.76 33.02
CA PRO A 1164 8.93 -23.33 34.38
C PRO A 1164 8.47 -24.36 35.41
N ARG A 1165 9.36 -24.74 36.33
CA ARG A 1165 9.04 -25.58 37.49
C ARG A 1165 9.11 -24.75 38.76
N CYS A 1166 7.95 -24.55 39.40
CA CYS A 1166 7.84 -23.85 40.67
C CYS A 1166 7.62 -24.81 41.84
N GLN A 1167 8.23 -24.49 42.98
CA GLN A 1167 8.12 -25.24 44.24
C GLN A 1167 8.06 -24.27 45.43
N SER A 1168 7.37 -24.65 46.50
CA SER A 1168 7.25 -23.83 47.70
C SER A 1168 8.59 -23.68 48.42
N ALA A 1169 8.96 -22.44 48.76
CA ALA A 1169 10.16 -22.14 49.50
C ALA A 1169 9.94 -22.32 51.02
N THR A 1170 10.86 -22.99 51.71
CA THR A 1170 10.80 -23.12 53.17
C THR A 1170 11.59 -21.98 53.82
N VAL A 1171 10.90 -20.99 54.37
CA VAL A 1171 11.53 -19.93 55.18
C VAL A 1171 12.13 -20.55 56.45
N ARG A 1172 13.46 -20.43 56.61
CA ARG A 1172 14.21 -20.93 57.79
C ARG A 1172 14.78 -19.83 58.69
N ASN A 1173 14.80 -18.59 58.21
CA ASN A 1173 15.23 -17.40 58.91
C ASN A 1173 14.40 -16.23 58.35
N CYS A 1174 13.80 -15.42 59.22
CA CYS A 1174 12.92 -14.32 58.82
C CYS A 1174 13.68 -13.02 58.50
N ASP A 1175 14.85 -12.82 59.09
CA ASP A 1175 15.72 -11.65 58.89
C ASP A 1175 16.22 -11.63 57.42
N VAL A 1176 16.70 -12.78 56.95
CA VAL A 1176 17.12 -13.01 55.55
C VAL A 1176 15.96 -12.86 54.55
N LEU A 1177 14.71 -12.95 55.02
CA LEU A 1177 13.51 -12.68 54.22
C LEU A 1177 13.25 -11.17 54.11
N ALA A 1178 13.35 -10.45 55.24
CA ALA A 1178 13.17 -9.00 55.32
C ALA A 1178 14.29 -8.22 54.60
N ASP A 1179 15.51 -8.76 54.54
CA ASP A 1179 16.62 -8.22 53.74
C ASP A 1179 16.40 -8.32 52.22
N ARG A 1180 15.45 -9.15 51.76
CA ARG A 1180 15.23 -9.46 50.33
C ARG A 1180 13.87 -9.06 49.79
N TYR A 1181 12.87 -8.94 50.64
CA TYR A 1181 11.49 -8.63 50.27
C TYR A 1181 10.92 -7.61 51.25
N SER A 1182 10.15 -6.65 50.74
CA SER A 1182 9.51 -5.66 51.61
C SER A 1182 8.50 -6.31 52.55
N ALA A 1183 8.21 -5.63 53.67
CA ALA A 1183 7.12 -5.99 54.56
C ALA A 1183 5.72 -5.89 53.91
N ARG A 1184 5.61 -5.57 52.62
CA ARG A 1184 4.39 -5.71 51.81
C ARG A 1184 4.39 -7.04 51.05
N GLU A 1185 5.47 -7.35 50.32
CA GLU A 1185 5.64 -8.60 49.57
C GLU A 1185 5.69 -9.87 50.46
N ILE A 1186 5.94 -9.70 51.77
CA ILE A 1186 5.85 -10.78 52.78
C ILE A 1186 4.42 -10.97 53.33
N ARG A 1187 3.48 -10.07 53.01
CA ARG A 1187 2.06 -10.12 53.44
C ARG A 1187 1.05 -10.36 52.31
N GLU A 1188 1.48 -10.21 51.05
CA GLU A 1188 0.73 -10.56 49.83
C GLU A 1188 1.02 -12.01 49.40
#